data_AF-A0A8J2I1H7-F1
#
_entry.id   AF-A0A8J2I1H7-F1
#
_cell.length_a   1.000
_cell.length_b   1.000
_cell.length_c   1.000
_cell.angle_alpha   90.00
_cell.angle_beta   90.00
_cell.angle_gamma   90.00
#
_symmetry.space_group_name_H-M   'P 1'
#
loop_
_entity.id
_entity.type
_entity.pdbx_description
1 polymer ?
#
loop_
_entity_poly.entity_id
_entity_poly.type
_entity_poly.pdbx_seq_one_letter_code
_entity_poly.pdbx_strand_id
1 'polypeptide(L)'
;MPSIADQQHAKLRRVYLKGTGGWFFKKEQFQKWLHDDCTTLVCPGIPGSGKTMIASEAVDLLSQMRSRVNESDDNNVQVPIGVAFAYFDAKFGDTHPALALTKQLLSQLMDDLPWSKLPQDSISWMEKNPPSLEAVTELAHRVGKSYRQVYIVIDALDEVKSARKGLKELITGLRGLQDCIRAKILFTLRNLPDIMGLLPEGDRLDITASEDDISAFIDHRLRSVLRNGARAPQTLREELKESLMSRSKEMFSLADAITIALSKFTLDKKMEFAHSPATPYVLKQFYQEEAYRIRTQSKDSAQLAGFVFSLMFYAKRRLTLSEIRQALAVANHIQGKHNTALNYNEKEFASALVSSSQGWLQIEPETQLLTWVHESASASLRDPLSKDKDQRGLPISVPKDVASICFSCLALPTFRSGPCRDDKMLRERLTDYPFYEYACEYWAQHASEAENEDCEVLFRFLQNNQSVSAAFEVFLVARGIPQGIFSDRILPRGITGMHLAAYFGLQSILKKLIKARTDDLAVRDSNGHSPLWWAANNRMKETAKILIPKDHEAVHLLVRMGNSDVVQMLLGVGFDLNRTGAWGRTLLHNAIMDDQAAIARNLLEKGAKVHKTDINGDTPLTLALQKEQRQIADVLLDMGASTRNTTVEQWRKAYAKPGHSVIQLNLEAGKTCIGFLTGNTQDAIQSATLAQSQATNLFIFSPSSDPLWLRSRKQSFSLTDEYVWEGPLITYLVVSRFPTATTTGWDAIFSLPTKAPIWIRWCMIKDENGENGFRRLVHSHNLPDTWIPKEMLHMYLQLLKQTKEWWEVTCELSELHLQRCREEVLGAKGGKPELTDQLLEDAQQWTALRKVLAQHIKGAGEFTSRYHRLYQEENAYEDCRIFLLKFQSDVEQRLDSLDTTSQNLIGIEFNLVTIQEARKSVTMAASLKRLSWITFVFLPATFSASLFGMNVDILKDNPSWKWYILVGGGCMLLTFTGWLLFKFTALEAWLDRTTNNTTAILGREKGKQKKAHLANVP
;
A
#
# COMPACT_ATOMS: atom_id res chain seq x y z
N MET A 1 9.82 -83.77 -13.36
CA MET A 1 9.16 -83.07 -12.23
C MET A 1 8.48 -81.83 -12.80
N PRO A 2 7.30 -81.41 -12.31
CA PRO A 2 6.63 -80.22 -12.83
C PRO A 2 7.56 -79.01 -12.74
N SER A 3 7.62 -78.22 -13.81
CA SER A 3 8.50 -77.05 -13.89
C SER A 3 8.12 -76.04 -12.81
N ILE A 4 9.06 -75.15 -12.43
CA ILE A 4 8.78 -74.08 -11.45
C ILE A 4 7.58 -73.22 -11.91
N ALA A 5 7.47 -72.99 -13.22
CA ALA A 5 6.32 -72.32 -13.82
C ALA A 5 5.02 -73.08 -13.61
N ASP A 6 4.98 -74.41 -13.77
CA ASP A 6 3.76 -75.21 -13.56
C ASP A 6 3.28 -75.12 -12.12
N GLN A 7 4.20 -75.12 -11.16
CA GLN A 7 3.89 -74.96 -9.73
C GLN A 7 3.33 -73.56 -9.43
N GLN A 8 3.93 -72.52 -10.03
CA GLN A 8 3.45 -71.14 -9.92
C GLN A 8 2.07 -70.99 -10.56
N HIS A 9 1.85 -71.52 -11.75
CA HIS A 9 0.58 -71.49 -12.45
C HIS A 9 -0.52 -72.22 -11.68
N ALA A 10 -0.23 -73.41 -11.13
CA ALA A 10 -1.16 -74.15 -10.28
C ALA A 10 -1.52 -73.37 -9.00
N LYS A 11 -0.61 -72.56 -8.47
CA LYS A 11 -0.87 -71.65 -7.35
C LYS A 11 -1.79 -70.50 -7.77
N LEU A 12 -1.55 -69.88 -8.93
CA LEU A 12 -2.38 -68.79 -9.46
C LEU A 12 -3.82 -69.24 -9.74
N ARG A 13 -4.01 -70.44 -10.30
CA ARG A 13 -5.33 -71.06 -10.52
C ARG A 13 -6.16 -71.24 -9.24
N ARG A 14 -5.53 -71.32 -8.07
CA ARG A 14 -6.22 -71.43 -6.76
C ARG A 14 -6.61 -70.07 -6.17
N VAL A 15 -5.98 -69.00 -6.65
CA VAL A 15 -6.09 -67.64 -6.10
C VAL A 15 -7.12 -66.80 -6.85
N TYR A 16 -7.28 -67.03 -8.16
CA TYR A 16 -8.15 -66.24 -9.04
C TYR A 16 -9.50 -66.91 -9.32
N LEU A 17 -10.51 -66.09 -9.65
CA LEU A 17 -11.87 -66.53 -9.93
C LEU A 17 -11.99 -66.94 -11.40
N LYS A 18 -12.45 -68.16 -11.68
CA LYS A 18 -12.71 -68.61 -13.05
C LYS A 18 -13.77 -67.72 -13.72
N GLY A 19 -13.46 -67.19 -14.90
CA GLY A 19 -14.39 -66.39 -15.73
C GLY A 19 -14.19 -64.87 -15.69
N THR A 20 -13.27 -64.36 -14.85
CA THR A 20 -12.85 -62.94 -14.91
C THR A 20 -11.90 -62.70 -16.09
N GLY A 21 -11.79 -61.46 -16.60
CA GLY A 21 -10.91 -61.15 -17.73
C GLY A 21 -11.47 -61.56 -19.11
N GLY A 22 -12.72 -62.04 -19.17
CA GLY A 22 -13.37 -62.46 -20.42
C GLY A 22 -13.49 -61.35 -21.47
N TRP A 23 -13.46 -60.09 -21.06
CA TRP A 23 -13.44 -58.93 -21.95
C TRP A 23 -12.14 -58.87 -22.78
N PHE A 24 -11.01 -59.27 -22.22
CA PHE A 24 -9.69 -59.22 -22.86
C PHE A 24 -9.64 -60.15 -24.06
N PHE A 25 -10.14 -61.37 -23.88
CA PHE A 25 -10.16 -62.39 -24.93
C PHE A 25 -11.13 -62.04 -26.08
N LYS A 26 -12.11 -61.15 -25.88
CA LYS A 26 -13.02 -60.70 -26.94
C LYS A 26 -12.47 -59.56 -27.79
N LYS A 27 -11.36 -58.93 -27.37
CA LYS A 27 -10.79 -57.79 -28.08
C LYS A 27 -10.15 -58.23 -29.40
N GLU A 28 -10.27 -57.36 -30.41
CA GLU A 28 -9.79 -57.62 -31.77
C GLU A 28 -8.29 -57.93 -31.80
N GLN A 29 -7.48 -57.22 -31.00
CA GLN A 29 -6.03 -57.42 -30.93
C GLN A 29 -5.65 -58.82 -30.43
N PHE A 30 -6.37 -59.34 -29.42
CA PHE A 30 -6.11 -60.69 -28.92
C PHE A 30 -6.57 -61.75 -29.93
N GLN A 31 -7.71 -61.54 -30.59
CA GLN A 31 -8.21 -62.44 -31.63
C GLN A 31 -7.28 -62.50 -32.85
N LYS A 32 -6.76 -61.35 -33.29
CA LYS A 32 -5.71 -61.25 -34.32
C LYS A 32 -4.45 -62.00 -33.93
N TRP A 33 -3.97 -61.81 -32.70
CA TRP A 33 -2.82 -62.56 -32.19
C TRP A 33 -3.11 -64.07 -32.13
N LEU A 34 -4.29 -64.49 -31.70
CA LEU A 34 -4.62 -65.91 -31.57
C LEU A 34 -4.75 -66.61 -32.95
N HIS A 35 -5.44 -65.99 -33.91
CA HIS A 35 -5.86 -66.62 -35.16
C HIS A 35 -5.13 -66.13 -36.42
N ASP A 36 -4.69 -64.88 -36.50
CA ASP A 36 -4.08 -64.26 -37.69
C ASP A 36 -2.54 -64.27 -37.64
N ASP A 37 -1.85 -63.48 -38.47
CA ASP A 37 -0.38 -63.47 -38.60
C ASP A 37 0.36 -62.62 -37.54
N CYS A 38 -0.34 -62.08 -36.54
CA CYS A 38 0.27 -61.27 -35.49
C CYS A 38 1.15 -62.16 -34.58
N THR A 39 2.46 -61.94 -34.63
CA THR A 39 3.46 -62.79 -33.92
C THR A 39 3.67 -62.37 -32.47
N THR A 40 3.44 -61.09 -32.14
CA THR A 40 3.70 -60.53 -30.81
C THR A 40 2.54 -59.69 -30.33
N LEU A 41 2.01 -59.99 -29.14
CA LEU A 41 1.03 -59.17 -28.44
C LEU A 41 1.63 -58.61 -27.15
N VAL A 42 1.71 -57.29 -27.07
CA VAL A 42 2.24 -56.59 -25.89
C VAL A 42 1.07 -56.07 -25.07
N CYS A 43 1.04 -56.42 -23.78
CA CYS A 43 -0.06 -56.11 -22.88
C CYS A 43 0.41 -55.24 -21.69
N PRO A 44 0.49 -53.92 -21.86
CA PRO A 44 0.84 -53.00 -20.78
C PRO A 44 -0.29 -52.94 -19.75
N GLY A 45 0.03 -52.61 -18.50
CA GLY A 45 -1.01 -52.28 -17.51
C GLY A 45 -0.45 -51.61 -16.27
N ILE A 46 -1.27 -50.80 -15.59
CA ILE A 46 -0.88 -50.16 -14.33
C ILE A 46 -0.54 -51.20 -13.25
N PRO A 47 0.28 -50.85 -12.25
CA PRO A 47 0.56 -51.75 -11.12
C PRO A 47 -0.76 -52.27 -10.51
N GLY A 48 -0.89 -53.58 -10.36
CA GLY A 48 -2.08 -54.19 -9.76
C GLY A 48 -3.33 -54.32 -10.63
N SER A 49 -3.30 -54.01 -11.93
CA SER A 49 -4.46 -54.11 -12.85
C SER A 49 -4.92 -55.54 -13.20
N GLY A 50 -4.24 -56.59 -12.73
CA GLY A 50 -4.59 -57.97 -13.04
C GLY A 50 -3.79 -58.61 -14.19
N LYS A 51 -2.63 -58.05 -14.57
CA LYS A 51 -1.76 -58.58 -15.63
C LYS A 51 -1.46 -60.08 -15.52
N THR A 52 -0.95 -60.52 -14.36
CA THR A 52 -0.66 -61.94 -14.07
C THR A 52 -1.89 -62.83 -14.14
N MET A 53 -3.05 -62.28 -13.81
CA MET A 53 -4.32 -62.99 -13.88
C MET A 53 -4.75 -63.22 -15.34
N ILE A 54 -4.65 -62.19 -16.20
CA ILE A 54 -4.86 -62.31 -17.65
C ILE A 54 -3.87 -63.27 -18.30
N ALA A 55 -2.59 -63.20 -17.92
CA ALA A 55 -1.57 -64.14 -18.43
C ALA A 55 -1.91 -65.59 -18.07
N SER A 56 -2.34 -65.84 -16.82
CA SER A 56 -2.74 -67.18 -16.37
C SER A 56 -3.98 -67.69 -17.11
N GLU A 57 -5.01 -66.86 -17.31
CA GLU A 57 -6.21 -67.27 -18.08
C GLU A 57 -5.89 -67.48 -19.56
N ALA A 58 -4.96 -66.72 -20.14
CA ALA A 58 -4.48 -66.96 -21.50
C ALA A 58 -3.82 -68.34 -21.61
N VAL A 59 -2.97 -68.71 -20.64
CA VAL A 59 -2.37 -70.05 -20.57
C VAL A 59 -3.44 -71.15 -20.43
N ASP A 60 -4.48 -70.93 -19.63
CA ASP A 60 -5.59 -71.88 -19.46
C ASP A 60 -6.38 -72.07 -20.76
N LEU A 61 -6.70 -70.98 -21.46
CA LEU A 61 -7.38 -71.01 -22.75
C LEU A 61 -6.56 -71.80 -23.79
N LEU A 62 -5.26 -71.51 -23.89
CA LEU A 62 -4.34 -72.18 -24.81
C LEU A 62 -4.19 -73.66 -24.46
N SER A 63 -4.13 -73.99 -23.17
CA SER A 63 -4.07 -75.38 -22.68
C SER A 63 -5.36 -76.15 -23.01
N GLN A 64 -6.52 -75.51 -22.94
CA GLN A 64 -7.80 -76.11 -23.35
C GLN A 64 -7.86 -76.34 -24.86
N MET A 65 -7.39 -75.37 -25.66
CA MET A 65 -7.27 -75.54 -27.12
C MET A 65 -6.36 -76.72 -27.46
N ARG A 66 -5.22 -76.85 -26.76
CA ARG A 66 -4.31 -77.99 -26.88
C ARG A 66 -5.02 -79.33 -26.60
N SER A 67 -5.77 -79.45 -25.50
CA SER A 67 -6.49 -80.69 -25.18
C SER A 67 -7.51 -81.08 -26.25
N ARG A 68 -8.26 -80.12 -26.80
CA ARG A 68 -9.28 -80.39 -27.84
C ARG A 68 -8.69 -80.87 -29.17
N VAL A 69 -7.49 -80.39 -29.52
CA VAL A 69 -6.79 -80.80 -30.74
C VAL A 69 -6.10 -82.15 -30.57
N ASN A 70 -5.70 -82.50 -29.35
CA ASN A 70 -5.04 -83.78 -29.07
C ASN A 70 -6.02 -84.94 -28.79
N GLU A 71 -7.30 -84.67 -28.49
CA GLU A 71 -8.35 -85.67 -28.22
C GLU A 71 -9.16 -86.12 -29.46
N SER A 72 -9.01 -85.49 -30.63
CA SER A 72 -9.75 -85.89 -31.83
C SER A 72 -9.14 -87.12 -32.51
N ASP A 73 -9.71 -88.29 -32.23
CA ASP A 73 -9.36 -89.65 -32.69
C ASP A 73 -9.57 -89.95 -34.20
N ASP A 74 -9.58 -88.94 -35.08
CA ASP A 74 -9.65 -89.20 -36.52
C ASP A 74 -8.24 -89.40 -37.10
N ASN A 75 -8.07 -90.48 -37.88
CA ASN A 75 -6.85 -91.01 -38.51
C ASN A 75 -6.06 -90.04 -39.43
N ASN A 76 -6.27 -88.73 -39.34
CA ASN A 76 -5.43 -87.70 -39.93
C ASN A 76 -4.41 -87.19 -38.90
N VAL A 77 -3.12 -87.30 -39.23
CA VAL A 77 -2.00 -86.83 -38.40
C VAL A 77 -2.12 -85.31 -38.18
N GLN A 78 -2.85 -84.88 -37.16
CA GLN A 78 -2.84 -83.49 -36.74
C GLN A 78 -1.56 -83.21 -35.94
N VAL A 79 -0.85 -82.17 -36.39
CA VAL A 79 0.38 -81.69 -35.77
C VAL A 79 0.01 -80.95 -34.48
N PRO A 80 0.63 -81.27 -33.32
CA PRO A 80 0.24 -80.70 -32.03
C PRO A 80 0.48 -79.19 -31.95
N ILE A 81 -0.20 -78.54 -31.00
CA ILE A 81 0.03 -77.13 -30.61
C ILE A 81 0.91 -77.11 -29.37
N GLY A 82 1.98 -76.32 -29.38
CA GLY A 82 2.89 -76.15 -28.26
C GLY A 82 2.48 -74.96 -27.40
N VAL A 83 2.45 -75.13 -26.08
CA VAL A 83 2.15 -74.03 -25.14
C VAL A 83 3.27 -73.98 -24.11
N ALA A 84 3.91 -72.83 -24.00
CA ALA A 84 4.95 -72.61 -23.00
C ALA A 84 4.72 -71.28 -22.28
N PHE A 85 5.14 -71.18 -21.03
CA PHE A 85 4.93 -69.97 -20.25
C PHE A 85 5.97 -69.78 -19.15
N ALA A 86 6.15 -68.52 -18.77
CA ALA A 86 7.02 -68.12 -17.67
C ALA A 86 6.42 -66.96 -16.89
N TYR A 87 6.51 -67.04 -15.56
CA TYR A 87 6.12 -65.99 -14.64
C TYR A 87 7.38 -65.41 -13.99
N PHE A 88 7.68 -64.16 -14.29
CA PHE A 88 8.72 -63.43 -13.56
C PHE A 88 8.15 -62.89 -12.25
N ASP A 89 8.89 -63.04 -11.16
CA ASP A 89 8.58 -62.50 -9.84
C ASP A 89 9.87 -61.87 -9.30
N ALA A 90 9.76 -60.95 -8.34
CA ALA A 90 10.84 -60.34 -7.59
C ALA A 90 11.76 -61.32 -6.85
N LYS A 91 11.57 -62.64 -6.97
CA LYS A 91 12.45 -63.71 -6.46
C LYS A 91 13.20 -64.49 -7.53
N PHE A 92 12.97 -64.22 -8.81
CA PHE A 92 13.72 -64.85 -9.91
C PHE A 92 15.18 -64.36 -9.86
N GLY A 93 16.08 -65.21 -9.40
CA GLY A 93 17.42 -64.85 -8.91
C GLY A 93 18.58 -65.25 -9.82
N ASP A 94 18.32 -65.52 -11.10
CA ASP A 94 19.34 -66.10 -11.98
C ASP A 94 20.26 -65.05 -12.62
N THR A 95 21.55 -65.35 -12.63
CA THR A 95 22.62 -64.55 -13.26
C THR A 95 22.51 -64.50 -14.78
N HIS A 96 21.85 -65.47 -15.43
CA HIS A 96 21.62 -65.54 -16.87
C HIS A 96 20.14 -65.81 -17.21
N PRO A 97 19.27 -64.77 -17.24
CA PRO A 97 17.83 -64.93 -17.40
C PRO A 97 17.43 -65.53 -18.76
N ALA A 98 18.17 -65.22 -19.83
CA ALA A 98 17.91 -65.74 -21.17
C ALA A 98 18.07 -67.26 -21.25
N LEU A 99 19.14 -67.79 -20.67
CA LEU A 99 19.41 -69.22 -20.65
C LEU A 99 18.41 -69.96 -19.75
N ALA A 100 18.10 -69.41 -18.58
CA ALA A 100 17.13 -69.98 -17.65
C ALA A 100 15.72 -70.04 -18.27
N LEU A 101 15.26 -68.94 -18.88
CA LEU A 101 13.96 -68.90 -19.56
C LEU A 101 13.92 -69.90 -20.72
N THR A 102 14.92 -69.91 -21.59
CA THR A 102 14.91 -70.79 -22.78
C THR A 102 14.90 -72.27 -22.37
N LYS A 103 15.64 -72.65 -21.32
CA LYS A 103 15.59 -74.02 -20.75
C LYS A 103 14.21 -74.36 -20.21
N GLN A 104 13.57 -73.44 -19.50
CA GLN A 104 12.24 -73.65 -18.92
C GLN A 104 11.17 -73.82 -20.01
N LEU A 105 11.17 -72.93 -21.01
CA LEU A 105 10.24 -73.02 -22.14
C LEU A 105 10.44 -74.31 -22.92
N LEU A 106 11.69 -74.68 -23.18
CA LEU A 106 12.05 -75.93 -23.86
C LEU A 106 11.58 -77.16 -23.08
N SER A 107 11.77 -77.20 -21.76
CA SER A 107 11.32 -78.31 -20.92
C SER A 107 9.81 -78.52 -21.06
N GLN A 108 9.02 -77.45 -21.01
CA GLN A 108 7.55 -77.53 -21.16
C GLN A 108 7.16 -78.03 -22.56
N LEU A 109 7.81 -77.52 -23.60
CA LEU A 109 7.57 -77.98 -24.98
C LEU A 109 8.03 -79.43 -25.22
N MET A 110 8.99 -79.94 -24.45
CA MET A 110 9.42 -81.34 -24.55
C MET A 110 8.51 -82.28 -23.76
N ASP A 111 8.08 -81.89 -22.57
CA ASP A 111 7.13 -82.65 -21.74
C ASP A 111 5.77 -82.82 -22.44
N ASP A 112 5.40 -81.85 -23.28
CA ASP A 112 4.16 -81.83 -24.06
C ASP A 112 4.17 -82.72 -25.32
N LEU A 113 5.33 -83.22 -25.77
CA LEU A 113 5.44 -84.10 -26.93
C LEU A 113 5.38 -85.57 -26.53
N PRO A 114 4.59 -86.41 -27.24
CA PRO A 114 4.74 -87.86 -27.14
C PRO A 114 6.17 -88.27 -27.52
N TRP A 115 6.76 -89.22 -26.78
CA TRP A 115 8.11 -89.74 -27.03
C TRP A 115 8.38 -90.16 -28.48
N SER A 116 7.34 -90.55 -29.23
CA SER A 116 7.42 -90.94 -30.64
C SER A 116 7.60 -89.76 -31.63
N LYS A 117 7.27 -88.53 -31.24
CA LYS A 117 7.35 -87.31 -32.08
C LYS A 117 8.54 -86.41 -31.73
N LEU A 118 9.31 -86.77 -30.70
CA LEU A 118 10.58 -86.11 -30.37
C LEU A 118 11.65 -86.51 -31.41
N PRO A 119 12.46 -85.57 -31.92
CA PRO A 119 13.55 -85.92 -32.82
C PRO A 119 14.54 -86.86 -32.09
N GLN A 120 14.78 -88.06 -32.63
CA GLN A 120 15.60 -89.09 -31.98
C GLN A 120 17.03 -88.61 -31.64
N ASP A 121 17.56 -87.64 -32.40
CA ASP A 121 18.89 -87.07 -32.19
C ASP A 121 18.97 -86.08 -31.02
N SER A 122 17.83 -85.53 -30.56
CA SER A 122 17.79 -84.45 -29.57
C SER A 122 18.36 -84.85 -28.20
N ILE A 123 18.14 -86.10 -27.76
CA ILE A 123 18.66 -86.61 -26.48
C ILE A 123 20.18 -86.78 -26.56
N SER A 124 20.69 -87.41 -27.62
CA SER A 124 22.13 -87.60 -27.84
C SER A 124 22.88 -86.27 -28.00
N TRP A 125 22.20 -85.26 -28.56
CA TRP A 125 22.76 -83.93 -28.77
C TRP A 125 22.86 -83.14 -27.45
N MET A 126 21.89 -83.30 -26.54
CA MET A 126 21.93 -82.70 -25.19
C MET A 126 23.05 -83.26 -24.31
N GLU A 127 23.41 -84.54 -24.47
CA GLU A 127 24.52 -85.16 -23.73
C GLU A 127 25.90 -84.70 -24.21
N LYS A 128 26.02 -84.26 -25.48
CA LYS A 128 27.30 -83.87 -26.09
C LYS A 128 27.64 -82.38 -26.02
N ASN A 129 26.66 -81.50 -25.82
CA ASN A 129 26.87 -80.05 -25.84
C ASN A 129 26.64 -79.42 -24.46
N PRO A 130 27.57 -78.60 -23.92
CA PRO A 130 27.33 -77.87 -22.69
C PRO A 130 26.17 -76.86 -22.88
N PRO A 131 25.36 -76.59 -21.84
CA PRO A 131 24.16 -75.78 -21.99
C PRO A 131 24.49 -74.28 -22.13
N SER A 132 24.86 -73.87 -23.34
CA SER A 132 24.98 -72.46 -23.76
C SER A 132 23.64 -71.95 -24.33
N LEU A 133 23.46 -70.63 -24.40
CA LEU A 133 22.22 -70.04 -24.94
C LEU A 133 21.98 -70.47 -26.39
N GLU A 134 23.03 -70.41 -27.22
CA GLU A 134 22.99 -70.81 -28.64
C GLU A 134 22.61 -72.29 -28.80
N ALA A 135 23.19 -73.16 -27.99
CA ALA A 135 22.89 -74.57 -27.99
C ALA A 135 21.42 -74.83 -27.61
N VAL A 136 20.94 -74.25 -26.51
CA VAL A 136 19.56 -74.46 -26.06
C VAL A 136 18.55 -73.88 -27.05
N THR A 137 18.86 -72.76 -27.71
CA THR A 137 18.02 -72.20 -28.79
C THR A 137 17.98 -73.09 -30.04
N GLU A 138 19.08 -73.75 -30.40
CA GLU A 138 19.10 -74.69 -31.53
C GLU A 138 18.24 -75.92 -31.23
N LEU A 139 18.29 -76.44 -29.99
CA LEU A 139 17.42 -77.53 -29.59
C LEU A 139 15.94 -77.10 -29.59
N ALA A 140 15.64 -75.91 -29.07
CA ALA A 140 14.29 -75.35 -29.11
C ALA A 140 13.78 -75.16 -30.54
N HIS A 141 14.66 -74.81 -31.48
CA HIS A 141 14.30 -74.79 -32.90
C HIS A 141 13.91 -76.16 -33.45
N ARG A 142 14.68 -77.20 -33.13
CA ARG A 142 14.39 -78.59 -33.56
C ARG A 142 13.08 -79.10 -32.98
N VAL A 143 12.84 -78.86 -31.69
CA VAL A 143 11.62 -79.27 -30.98
C VAL A 143 10.40 -78.48 -31.48
N GLY A 144 10.56 -77.18 -31.72
CA GLY A 144 9.47 -76.32 -32.18
C GLY A 144 8.95 -76.65 -33.58
N LYS A 145 9.76 -77.26 -34.45
CA LYS A 145 9.29 -77.75 -35.77
C LYS A 145 8.28 -78.89 -35.69
N SER A 146 8.26 -79.63 -34.59
CA SER A 146 7.29 -80.71 -34.36
C SER A 146 5.88 -80.18 -34.03
N TYR A 147 5.73 -78.87 -33.85
CA TYR A 147 4.47 -78.21 -33.55
C TYR A 147 3.94 -77.41 -34.74
N ARG A 148 2.61 -77.35 -34.88
CA ARG A 148 1.94 -76.53 -35.92
C ARG A 148 2.13 -75.05 -35.63
N GLN A 149 1.99 -74.71 -34.35
CA GLN A 149 2.04 -73.37 -33.80
C GLN A 149 2.50 -73.49 -32.35
N VAL A 150 3.41 -72.61 -31.94
CA VAL A 150 3.83 -72.48 -30.54
C VAL A 150 3.26 -71.19 -29.98
N TYR A 151 2.67 -71.24 -28.80
CA TYR A 151 2.23 -70.07 -28.05
C TYR A 151 3.08 -69.93 -26.79
N ILE A 152 3.66 -68.76 -26.59
CA ILE A 152 4.51 -68.46 -25.46
C ILE A 152 3.90 -67.30 -24.68
N VAL A 153 3.62 -67.50 -23.39
CA VAL A 153 3.11 -66.44 -22.51
C VAL A 153 4.18 -66.07 -21.48
N ILE A 154 4.62 -64.81 -21.51
CA ILE A 154 5.64 -64.29 -20.60
C ILE A 154 4.99 -63.21 -19.72
N ASP A 155 4.85 -63.52 -18.44
CA ASP A 155 4.25 -62.62 -17.46
C ASP A 155 5.32 -61.77 -16.73
N ALA A 156 4.98 -60.51 -16.51
CA ALA A 156 5.74 -59.54 -15.71
C ALA A 156 7.20 -59.36 -16.18
N LEU A 157 7.41 -59.14 -17.48
CA LEU A 157 8.74 -58.98 -18.07
C LEU A 157 9.56 -57.85 -17.42
N ASP A 158 8.91 -56.84 -16.83
CA ASP A 158 9.55 -55.76 -16.11
C ASP A 158 10.21 -56.16 -14.78
N GLU A 159 9.91 -57.34 -14.22
CA GLU A 159 10.46 -57.80 -12.94
C GLU A 159 11.80 -58.55 -13.06
N VAL A 160 12.40 -58.62 -14.26
CA VAL A 160 13.71 -59.24 -14.49
C VAL A 160 14.82 -58.44 -13.78
N LYS A 161 15.43 -59.03 -12.75
CA LYS A 161 16.47 -58.38 -11.92
C LYS A 161 17.80 -58.08 -12.62
N SER A 162 18.05 -58.72 -13.77
CA SER A 162 19.32 -58.58 -14.48
C SER A 162 19.49 -57.16 -15.04
N ALA A 163 20.72 -56.67 -15.13
CA ALA A 163 21.01 -55.38 -15.75
C ALA A 163 20.38 -55.29 -17.16
N ARG A 164 20.08 -54.08 -17.65
CA ARG A 164 19.50 -53.82 -19.00
C ARG A 164 20.09 -54.68 -20.12
N LYS A 165 21.38 -55.02 -20.04
CA LYS A 165 22.07 -55.92 -20.96
C LYS A 165 21.45 -57.33 -20.99
N GLY A 166 21.17 -57.93 -19.83
CA GLY A 166 20.53 -59.24 -19.72
C GLY A 166 19.08 -59.26 -20.23
N LEU A 167 18.33 -58.16 -20.06
CA LEU A 167 16.98 -58.03 -20.65
C LEU A 167 17.04 -57.92 -22.18
N LYS A 168 18.02 -57.19 -22.74
CA LYS A 168 18.24 -57.14 -24.19
C LYS A 168 18.61 -58.51 -24.75
N GLU A 169 19.50 -59.25 -24.07
CA GLU A 169 19.87 -60.62 -24.45
C GLU A 169 18.66 -61.57 -24.43
N LEU A 170 17.78 -61.44 -23.42
CA LEU A 170 16.52 -62.19 -23.32
C LEU A 170 15.59 -61.91 -24.51
N ILE A 171 15.32 -60.64 -24.80
CA ILE A 171 14.42 -60.24 -25.91
C ILE A 171 15.01 -60.67 -27.26
N THR A 172 16.33 -60.57 -27.43
CA THR A 172 17.01 -61.01 -28.65
C THR A 172 16.91 -62.53 -28.84
N GLY A 173 17.06 -63.31 -27.76
CA GLY A 173 16.85 -64.76 -27.80
C GLY A 173 15.41 -65.16 -28.11
N LEU A 174 14.43 -64.45 -27.54
CA LEU A 174 13.01 -64.67 -27.84
C LEU A 174 12.66 -64.32 -29.30
N ARG A 175 13.26 -63.28 -29.86
CA ARG A 175 13.14 -62.95 -31.29
C ARG A 175 13.73 -64.07 -32.15
N GLY A 176 14.93 -64.54 -31.82
CA GLY A 176 15.55 -65.67 -32.50
C GLY A 176 14.65 -66.92 -32.48
N LEU A 177 13.90 -67.13 -31.40
CA LEU A 177 12.87 -68.17 -31.35
C LEU A 177 11.71 -67.85 -32.31
N GLN A 178 11.12 -66.66 -32.31
CA GLN A 178 10.02 -66.29 -33.23
C GLN A 178 10.37 -66.44 -34.71
N ASP A 179 11.61 -66.14 -35.09
CA ASP A 179 12.08 -66.27 -36.48
C ASP A 179 12.25 -67.74 -36.89
N CYS A 180 12.58 -68.59 -35.93
CA CYS A 180 12.98 -69.99 -36.15
C CYS A 180 11.82 -70.99 -35.94
N ILE A 181 10.91 -70.70 -35.03
CA ILE A 181 9.72 -71.49 -34.71
C ILE A 181 8.51 -70.59 -34.91
N ARG A 182 7.40 -71.09 -35.46
CA ARG A 182 6.14 -70.32 -35.60
C ARG A 182 5.59 -70.03 -34.19
N ALA A 183 6.23 -69.13 -33.46
CA ALA A 183 5.94 -68.82 -32.07
C ALA A 183 5.22 -67.48 -31.99
N LYS A 184 4.05 -67.53 -31.38
CA LYS A 184 3.25 -66.36 -31.02
C LYS A 184 3.52 -66.04 -29.56
N ILE A 185 4.05 -64.85 -29.27
CA ILE A 185 4.45 -64.46 -27.92
C ILE A 185 3.51 -63.40 -27.38
N LEU A 186 3.02 -63.61 -26.16
CA LEU A 186 2.28 -62.63 -25.38
C LEU A 186 3.15 -62.15 -24.22
N PHE A 187 3.35 -60.84 -24.11
CA PHE A 187 4.06 -60.21 -23.00
C PHE A 187 3.08 -59.45 -22.11
N THR A 188 3.15 -59.64 -20.80
CA THR A 188 2.57 -58.68 -19.84
C THR A 188 3.68 -57.90 -19.16
N LEU A 189 3.45 -56.60 -18.97
CA LEU A 189 4.40 -55.73 -18.27
C LEU A 189 3.74 -54.42 -17.80
N ARG A 190 4.43 -53.69 -16.91
CA ARG A 190 4.09 -52.29 -16.63
C ARG A 190 4.33 -51.41 -17.86
N ASN A 191 3.62 -50.28 -17.95
CA ASN A 191 3.81 -49.31 -19.02
C ASN A 191 5.12 -48.50 -18.82
N LEU A 192 6.26 -49.14 -19.08
CA LEU A 192 7.60 -48.59 -18.90
C LEU A 192 8.24 -48.34 -20.28
N PRO A 193 8.45 -47.07 -20.68
CA PRO A 193 8.91 -46.76 -22.04
C PRO A 193 10.24 -47.43 -22.43
N ASP A 194 11.15 -47.59 -21.45
CA ASP A 194 12.47 -48.18 -21.65
C ASP A 194 12.41 -49.64 -22.12
N ILE A 195 11.41 -50.38 -21.64
CA ILE A 195 11.21 -51.80 -21.98
C ILE A 195 10.38 -51.89 -23.26
N MET A 196 9.36 -51.04 -23.39
CA MET A 196 8.52 -50.97 -24.59
C MET A 196 9.33 -50.70 -25.87
N GLY A 197 10.38 -49.88 -25.79
CA GLY A 197 11.27 -49.61 -26.92
C GLY A 197 12.21 -50.77 -27.31
N LEU A 198 12.32 -51.80 -26.49
CA LEU A 198 13.15 -52.98 -26.77
C LEU A 198 12.34 -54.15 -27.36
N LEU A 199 11.02 -54.14 -27.18
CA LEU A 199 10.14 -55.22 -27.62
C LEU A 199 9.99 -55.26 -29.16
N PRO A 200 9.65 -56.43 -29.73
CA PRO A 200 9.36 -56.56 -31.17
C PRO A 200 8.17 -55.68 -31.61
N GLU A 201 8.11 -55.35 -32.90
CA GLU A 201 6.90 -54.76 -33.47
C GLU A 201 5.73 -55.75 -33.36
N GLY A 202 4.61 -55.28 -32.80
CA GLY A 202 3.45 -56.12 -32.50
C GLY A 202 2.26 -55.28 -32.03
N ASP A 203 1.07 -55.90 -32.00
CA ASP A 203 -0.14 -55.25 -31.53
C ASP A 203 -0.09 -54.99 -30.03
N ARG A 204 -0.77 -53.94 -29.59
CA ARG A 204 -0.82 -53.52 -28.18
C ARG A 204 -2.24 -53.61 -27.63
N LEU A 205 -2.36 -54.16 -26.43
CA LEU A 205 -3.64 -54.25 -25.72
C LEU A 205 -3.47 -53.94 -24.23
N ASP A 206 -3.92 -52.76 -23.82
CA ASP A 206 -3.81 -52.32 -22.43
C ASP A 206 -4.71 -53.14 -21.49
N ILE A 207 -4.11 -53.72 -20.47
CA ILE A 207 -4.77 -54.44 -19.39
C ILE A 207 -5.24 -53.42 -18.35
N THR A 208 -6.53 -53.09 -18.46
CA THR A 208 -7.29 -52.29 -17.49
C THR A 208 -8.06 -53.22 -16.55
N ALA A 209 -8.33 -52.75 -15.34
CA ALA A 209 -9.14 -53.52 -14.42
C ALA A 209 -10.62 -53.18 -14.64
N SER A 210 -11.42 -54.15 -15.07
CA SER A 210 -12.87 -53.97 -15.19
C SER A 210 -13.52 -53.91 -13.81
N GLU A 211 -14.38 -52.91 -13.58
CA GLU A 211 -15.13 -52.80 -12.32
C GLU A 211 -15.98 -54.05 -12.04
N ASP A 212 -16.55 -54.67 -13.07
CA ASP A 212 -17.34 -55.90 -12.95
C ASP A 212 -16.48 -57.07 -12.47
N ASP A 213 -15.27 -57.22 -13.02
CA ASP A 213 -14.33 -58.27 -12.61
C ASP A 213 -13.81 -58.03 -11.18
N ILE A 214 -13.52 -56.78 -10.79
CA ILE A 214 -13.13 -56.43 -9.42
C ILE A 214 -14.28 -56.72 -8.45
N SER A 215 -15.50 -56.35 -8.81
CA SER A 215 -16.71 -56.59 -8.01
C SER A 215 -16.94 -58.08 -7.79
N ALA A 216 -16.82 -58.90 -8.85
CA ALA A 216 -16.93 -60.35 -8.77
C ALA A 216 -15.83 -60.97 -7.90
N PHE A 217 -14.59 -60.49 -8.05
CA PHE A 217 -13.44 -60.93 -7.27
C PHE A 217 -13.61 -60.61 -5.77
N ILE A 218 -13.96 -59.37 -5.43
CA ILE A 218 -14.22 -58.94 -4.05
C ILE A 218 -15.38 -59.75 -3.47
N ASP A 219 -16.48 -59.90 -4.21
CA ASP A 219 -17.65 -60.63 -3.75
C ASP A 219 -17.32 -62.09 -3.43
N HIS A 220 -16.47 -62.74 -4.23
CA HIS A 220 -15.99 -64.09 -3.99
C HIS A 220 -15.09 -64.19 -2.75
N ARG A 221 -14.12 -63.27 -2.60
CA ARG A 221 -13.21 -63.25 -1.45
C ARG A 221 -13.90 -62.89 -0.14
N LEU A 222 -14.90 -62.00 -0.17
CA LEU A 222 -15.72 -61.72 1.00
C LEU A 222 -16.51 -62.95 1.48
N ARG A 223 -16.97 -63.85 0.58
CA ARG A 223 -17.61 -65.13 0.96
C ARG A 223 -16.68 -66.01 1.78
N SER A 224 -15.38 -66.05 1.44
CA SER A 224 -14.41 -66.86 2.18
C SER A 224 -14.01 -66.21 3.50
N VAL A 225 -13.84 -64.89 3.53
CA VAL A 225 -13.47 -64.12 4.74
C VAL A 225 -14.59 -64.11 5.79
N LEU A 226 -15.86 -64.10 5.37
CA LEU A 226 -17.02 -64.09 6.27
C LEU A 226 -17.48 -65.50 6.69
N ARG A 227 -16.94 -66.57 6.09
CA ARG A 227 -17.26 -67.97 6.44
C ARG A 227 -16.79 -68.38 7.84
N ASN A 228 -15.76 -67.74 8.38
CA ASN A 228 -15.19 -68.08 9.70
C ASN A 228 -15.91 -67.42 10.89
N GLY A 229 -16.92 -66.58 10.65
CA GLY A 229 -17.79 -66.02 11.70
C GLY A 229 -19.23 -66.43 11.43
N ALA A 230 -19.87 -67.13 12.37
CA ALA A 230 -21.26 -67.56 12.26
C ALA A 230 -22.18 -66.36 11.91
N ARG A 231 -22.89 -66.45 10.77
CA ARG A 231 -23.91 -65.49 10.29
C ARG A 231 -23.46 -64.02 10.30
N ALA A 232 -22.52 -63.66 9.44
CA ALA A 232 -22.38 -62.25 9.05
C ALA A 232 -23.65 -61.80 8.30
N PRO A 233 -24.29 -60.67 8.68
CA PRO A 233 -25.49 -60.17 8.01
C PRO A 233 -25.19 -59.77 6.56
N GLN A 234 -26.14 -60.02 5.67
CA GLN A 234 -26.01 -59.74 4.23
C GLN A 234 -25.76 -58.25 3.96
N THR A 235 -26.26 -57.37 4.84
CA THR A 235 -26.04 -55.92 4.81
C THR A 235 -24.56 -55.54 4.96
N LEU A 236 -23.84 -56.11 5.93
CA LEU A 236 -22.41 -55.85 6.14
C LEU A 236 -21.58 -56.25 4.92
N ARG A 237 -21.98 -57.30 4.21
CA ARG A 237 -21.26 -57.75 3.02
C ARG A 237 -21.39 -56.75 1.87
N GLU A 238 -22.58 -56.21 1.64
CA GLU A 238 -22.80 -55.18 0.62
C GLU A 238 -22.09 -53.87 1.01
N GLU A 239 -22.16 -53.45 2.27
CA GLU A 239 -21.45 -52.26 2.77
C GLU A 239 -19.92 -52.40 2.63
N LEU A 240 -19.36 -53.57 2.98
CA LEU A 240 -17.94 -53.86 2.76
C LEU A 240 -17.59 -53.91 1.28
N LYS A 241 -18.46 -54.46 0.44
CA LYS A 241 -18.25 -54.54 -1.01
C LYS A 241 -18.23 -53.15 -1.63
N GLU A 242 -19.20 -52.30 -1.35
CA GLU A 242 -19.24 -50.90 -1.80
C GLU A 242 -18.02 -50.12 -1.30
N SER A 243 -17.69 -50.26 -0.02
CA SER A 243 -16.52 -49.60 0.55
C SER A 243 -15.21 -50.11 -0.06
N LEU A 244 -15.08 -51.39 -0.41
CA LEU A 244 -13.87 -51.95 -1.03
C LEU A 244 -13.77 -51.56 -2.51
N MET A 245 -14.88 -51.57 -3.24
CA MET A 245 -14.95 -51.11 -4.63
C MET A 245 -14.48 -49.64 -4.72
N SER A 246 -15.07 -48.77 -3.90
CA SER A 246 -14.70 -47.36 -3.81
C SER A 246 -13.22 -47.13 -3.45
N ARG A 247 -12.62 -47.99 -2.60
CA ARG A 247 -11.22 -47.87 -2.14
C ARG A 247 -10.20 -48.51 -3.07
N SER A 248 -10.60 -49.51 -3.83
CA SER A 248 -9.73 -50.29 -4.71
C SER A 248 -9.43 -49.60 -6.04
N LYS A 249 -10.26 -48.63 -6.47
CA LYS A 249 -10.05 -47.72 -7.62
C LYS A 249 -9.25 -48.39 -8.77
N GLU A 250 -9.80 -49.47 -9.31
CA GLU A 250 -9.25 -50.21 -10.46
C GLU A 250 -7.95 -51.02 -10.21
N MET A 251 -7.61 -51.36 -8.95
CA MET A 251 -6.46 -52.20 -8.61
C MET A 251 -6.87 -53.50 -7.88
N PHE A 252 -6.80 -54.64 -8.58
CA PHE A 252 -7.04 -55.97 -8.00
C PHE A 252 -6.07 -56.29 -6.85
N SER A 253 -4.80 -55.91 -6.98
CA SER A 253 -3.79 -56.19 -5.96
C SER A 253 -4.09 -55.46 -4.64
N LEU A 254 -4.59 -54.22 -4.74
CA LEU A 254 -5.03 -53.45 -3.59
C LEU A 254 -6.28 -54.06 -2.95
N ALA A 255 -7.25 -54.48 -3.78
CA ALA A 255 -8.45 -55.17 -3.31
C ALA A 255 -8.13 -56.48 -2.57
N ASP A 256 -7.20 -57.29 -3.09
CA ASP A 256 -6.77 -58.55 -2.44
C ASP A 256 -6.01 -58.27 -1.14
N ALA A 257 -5.09 -57.31 -1.12
CA ALA A 257 -4.35 -56.92 0.08
C ALA A 257 -5.29 -56.45 1.21
N ILE A 258 -6.30 -55.63 0.88
CA ILE A 258 -7.30 -55.19 1.85
C ILE A 258 -8.15 -56.37 2.33
N THR A 259 -8.55 -57.27 1.43
CA THR A 259 -9.37 -58.44 1.80
C THR A 259 -8.61 -59.44 2.68
N ILE A 260 -7.31 -59.63 2.44
CA ILE A 260 -6.42 -60.42 3.30
C ILE A 260 -6.29 -59.76 4.68
N ALA A 261 -6.17 -58.43 4.75
CA ALA A 261 -6.14 -57.74 6.04
C ALA A 261 -7.47 -57.89 6.80
N LEU A 262 -8.61 -57.74 6.11
CA LEU A 262 -9.94 -57.97 6.67
C LEU A 262 -10.13 -59.40 7.17
N SER A 263 -9.47 -60.40 6.56
CA SER A 263 -9.52 -61.79 7.05
C SER A 263 -8.97 -61.95 8.48
N LYS A 264 -8.07 -61.05 8.89
CA LYS A 264 -7.44 -61.04 10.22
C LYS A 264 -8.20 -60.20 11.25
N PHE A 265 -9.23 -59.45 10.84
CA PHE A 265 -9.96 -58.53 11.71
C PHE A 265 -11.13 -59.23 12.42
N THR A 266 -11.44 -58.77 13.65
CA THR A 266 -12.66 -59.12 14.39
C THR A 266 -13.89 -58.51 13.72
N LEU A 267 -15.09 -58.99 14.08
CA LEU A 267 -16.34 -58.51 13.48
C LEU A 267 -16.55 -57.00 13.68
N ASP A 268 -16.28 -56.48 14.88
CA ASP A 268 -16.40 -55.04 15.18
C ASP A 268 -15.45 -54.18 14.35
N LYS A 269 -14.21 -54.65 14.14
CA LYS A 269 -13.23 -53.98 13.28
C LYS A 269 -13.60 -54.03 11.79
N LYS A 270 -14.36 -55.06 11.37
CA LYS A 270 -14.92 -55.15 10.01
C LYS A 270 -16.07 -54.14 9.84
N MET A 271 -16.94 -53.99 10.84
CA MET A 271 -18.00 -52.96 10.85
C MET A 271 -17.41 -51.55 10.85
N GLU A 272 -16.41 -51.29 11.70
CA GLU A 272 -15.68 -50.02 11.75
C GLU A 272 -15.03 -49.71 10.40
N PHE A 273 -14.43 -50.71 9.73
CA PHE A 273 -13.85 -50.54 8.40
C PHE A 273 -14.88 -50.15 7.34
N ALA A 274 -16.10 -50.71 7.40
CA ALA A 274 -17.19 -50.43 6.47
C ALA A 274 -17.69 -48.97 6.58
N HIS A 275 -17.72 -48.42 7.79
CA HIS A 275 -18.26 -47.07 8.05
C HIS A 275 -17.22 -45.96 8.24
N SER A 276 -15.94 -46.29 8.43
CA SER A 276 -14.86 -45.31 8.64
C SER A 276 -13.98 -45.15 7.39
N PRO A 277 -13.63 -43.92 6.96
CA PRO A 277 -12.72 -43.69 5.84
C PRO A 277 -11.30 -44.19 6.18
N ALA A 278 -11.01 -45.41 5.71
CA ALA A 278 -9.71 -46.10 5.69
C ALA A 278 -8.95 -46.24 7.02
N THR A 279 -8.72 -47.47 7.48
CA THR A 279 -7.58 -47.75 8.38
C THR A 279 -6.27 -47.49 7.63
N PRO A 280 -5.43 -46.53 8.08
CA PRO A 280 -4.17 -46.17 7.42
C PRO A 280 -3.18 -47.34 7.29
N TYR A 281 -3.32 -48.35 8.15
CA TYR A 281 -2.34 -49.42 8.31
C TYR A 281 -2.19 -50.34 7.08
N VAL A 282 -3.28 -50.73 6.43
CA VAL A 282 -3.24 -51.72 5.32
C VAL A 282 -2.75 -51.09 4.02
N LEU A 283 -3.21 -49.87 3.73
CA LEU A 283 -2.70 -49.06 2.62
C LEU A 283 -1.21 -48.76 2.82
N LYS A 284 -0.80 -48.43 4.04
CA LYS A 284 0.60 -48.20 4.39
C LYS A 284 1.48 -49.42 4.11
N GLN A 285 1.05 -50.62 4.48
CA GLN A 285 1.83 -51.84 4.23
C GLN A 285 2.00 -52.11 2.72
N PHE A 286 0.92 -52.02 1.94
CA PHE A 286 0.98 -52.19 0.48
C PHE A 286 1.92 -51.19 -0.19
N TYR A 287 1.79 -49.90 0.14
CA TYR A 287 2.64 -48.87 -0.45
C TYR A 287 4.08 -48.89 0.07
N GLN A 288 4.35 -49.44 1.26
CA GLN A 288 5.71 -49.69 1.76
C GLN A 288 6.45 -50.75 0.94
N GLU A 289 5.76 -51.80 0.50
CA GLU A 289 6.36 -52.85 -0.34
C GLU A 289 6.72 -52.30 -1.73
N GLU A 290 5.86 -51.48 -2.33
CA GLU A 290 6.18 -50.84 -3.61
C GLU A 290 7.25 -49.73 -3.47
N ALA A 291 7.24 -48.98 -2.37
CA ALA A 291 8.31 -48.03 -2.03
C ALA A 291 9.68 -48.73 -1.92
N TYR A 292 9.71 -49.93 -1.34
CA TYR A 292 10.91 -50.75 -1.26
C TYR A 292 11.46 -51.09 -2.66
N ARG A 293 10.60 -51.42 -3.63
CA ARG A 293 11.01 -51.71 -5.02
C ARG A 293 11.74 -50.53 -5.66
N ILE A 294 11.22 -49.31 -5.48
CA ILE A 294 11.82 -48.07 -5.98
C ILE A 294 13.18 -47.79 -5.31
N ARG A 295 13.40 -48.26 -4.07
CA ARG A 295 14.68 -48.11 -3.38
C ARG A 295 15.72 -49.15 -3.81
N THR A 296 15.30 -50.37 -4.13
CA THR A 296 16.20 -51.47 -4.49
C THR A 296 16.70 -51.44 -5.93
N GLN A 297 16.21 -50.51 -6.75
CA GLN A 297 16.71 -50.31 -8.13
C GLN A 297 18.12 -49.67 -8.14
N SER A 298 18.59 -49.27 -9.34
CA SER A 298 19.86 -48.55 -9.46
C SER A 298 19.91 -47.29 -8.58
N LYS A 299 21.09 -46.99 -8.01
CA LYS A 299 21.28 -45.85 -7.10
C LYS A 299 20.86 -44.52 -7.73
N ASP A 300 21.13 -44.34 -9.03
CA ASP A 300 20.82 -43.10 -9.75
C ASP A 300 19.31 -42.96 -10.02
N SER A 301 18.63 -44.04 -10.44
CA SER A 301 17.18 -44.05 -10.62
C SER A 301 16.44 -43.83 -9.31
N ALA A 302 16.93 -44.42 -8.21
CA ALA A 302 16.35 -44.22 -6.88
C ALA A 302 16.49 -42.75 -6.42
N GLN A 303 17.64 -42.12 -6.66
CA GLN A 303 17.85 -40.69 -6.34
C GLN A 303 16.94 -39.78 -7.18
N LEU A 304 16.79 -40.07 -8.47
CA LEU A 304 15.93 -39.29 -9.37
C LEU A 304 14.45 -39.42 -8.99
N ALA A 305 13.98 -40.63 -8.69
CA ALA A 305 12.61 -40.84 -8.19
C ALA A 305 12.37 -40.12 -6.86
N GLY A 306 13.32 -40.22 -5.92
CA GLY A 306 13.27 -39.53 -4.64
C GLY A 306 13.17 -38.01 -4.78
N PHE A 307 13.99 -37.43 -5.66
CA PHE A 307 13.98 -35.99 -5.98
C PHE A 307 12.60 -35.54 -6.50
N VAL A 308 12.06 -36.25 -7.48
CA VAL A 308 10.79 -35.91 -8.14
C VAL A 308 9.63 -36.02 -7.16
N PHE A 309 9.60 -37.09 -6.36
CA PHE A 309 8.60 -37.24 -5.30
C PHE A 309 8.67 -36.09 -4.31
N SER A 310 9.87 -35.61 -3.97
CA SER A 310 10.04 -34.46 -3.07
C SER A 310 9.43 -33.18 -3.65
N LEU A 311 9.67 -32.90 -4.93
CA LEU A 311 9.02 -31.79 -5.62
C LEU A 311 7.50 -31.97 -5.64
N MET A 312 6.99 -33.16 -5.94
CA MET A 312 5.53 -33.40 -5.96
C MET A 312 4.86 -33.30 -4.58
N PHE A 313 5.57 -33.63 -3.50
CA PHE A 313 5.03 -33.55 -2.15
C PHE A 313 5.04 -32.13 -1.60
N TYR A 314 6.14 -31.39 -1.82
CA TYR A 314 6.33 -30.09 -1.18
C TYR A 314 6.03 -28.91 -2.11
N ALA A 315 5.94 -29.11 -3.43
CA ALA A 315 5.61 -28.02 -4.32
C ALA A 315 4.20 -27.47 -4.07
N LYS A 316 4.07 -26.14 -4.22
CA LYS A 316 2.82 -25.41 -3.95
C LYS A 316 1.82 -25.48 -5.09
N ARG A 317 2.30 -25.81 -6.29
CA ARG A 317 1.50 -26.14 -7.46
C ARG A 317 2.08 -27.34 -8.18
N ARG A 318 1.28 -27.95 -9.05
CA ARG A 318 1.75 -28.99 -9.96
C ARG A 318 2.80 -28.40 -10.89
N LEU A 319 3.87 -29.17 -11.11
CA LEU A 319 4.98 -28.77 -11.96
C LEU A 319 4.92 -29.49 -13.31
N THR A 320 5.33 -28.81 -14.36
CA THR A 320 5.47 -29.38 -15.69
C THR A 320 6.76 -30.19 -15.81
N LEU A 321 6.84 -31.03 -16.85
CA LEU A 321 8.04 -31.79 -17.17
C LEU A 321 9.28 -30.89 -17.35
N SER A 322 9.13 -29.76 -18.03
CA SER A 322 10.23 -28.81 -18.31
C SER A 322 10.71 -28.10 -17.04
N GLU A 323 9.80 -27.74 -16.13
CA GLU A 323 10.11 -27.19 -14.81
C GLU A 323 10.91 -28.18 -13.95
N ILE A 324 10.49 -29.45 -13.91
CA ILE A 324 11.18 -30.50 -13.15
C ILE A 324 12.57 -30.76 -13.72
N ARG A 325 12.72 -30.75 -15.05
CA ARG A 325 14.02 -30.92 -15.72
C ARG A 325 15.00 -29.83 -15.30
N GLN A 326 14.55 -28.57 -15.30
CA GLN A 326 15.38 -27.45 -14.87
C GLN A 326 15.67 -27.48 -13.36
N ALA A 327 14.68 -27.81 -12.53
CA ALA A 327 14.88 -27.96 -11.09
C ALA A 327 15.96 -29.01 -10.77
N LEU A 328 15.98 -30.12 -11.51
CA LEU A 328 17.01 -31.16 -11.39
C LEU A 328 18.39 -30.64 -11.84
N ALA A 329 18.45 -29.86 -12.92
CA ALA A 329 19.70 -29.25 -13.37
C ALA A 329 20.28 -28.28 -12.31
N VAL A 330 19.42 -27.48 -11.67
CA VAL A 330 19.83 -26.60 -10.56
C VAL A 330 20.29 -27.44 -9.36
N ALA A 331 19.58 -28.52 -9.02
CA ALA A 331 19.96 -29.41 -7.93
C ALA A 331 21.32 -30.10 -8.15
N ASN A 332 21.59 -30.56 -9.37
CA ASN A 332 22.88 -31.16 -9.73
C ASN A 332 24.03 -30.16 -9.63
N HIS A 333 23.80 -28.90 -10.04
CA HIS A 333 24.77 -27.81 -9.87
C HIS A 333 25.08 -27.55 -8.39
N ILE A 334 24.07 -27.56 -7.50
CA ILE A 334 24.29 -27.42 -6.04
C ILE A 334 25.18 -28.54 -5.51
N GLN A 335 25.00 -29.78 -6.00
CA GLN A 335 25.78 -30.96 -5.60
C GLN A 335 27.14 -31.07 -6.30
N GLY A 336 27.52 -30.11 -7.15
CA GLY A 336 28.78 -30.15 -7.92
C GLY A 336 28.86 -31.29 -8.95
N LYS A 337 27.70 -31.83 -9.36
CA LYS A 337 27.60 -32.91 -10.36
C LYS A 337 27.46 -32.33 -11.77
N HIS A 338 27.89 -33.08 -12.78
CA HIS A 338 27.67 -32.69 -14.18
C HIS A 338 26.16 -32.61 -14.50
N ASN A 339 25.74 -31.56 -15.22
CA ASN A 339 24.35 -31.31 -15.62
C ASN A 339 23.89 -32.22 -16.77
N THR A 340 23.90 -33.53 -16.53
CA THR A 340 23.44 -34.53 -17.52
C THR A 340 21.94 -34.42 -17.83
N ALA A 341 21.14 -33.86 -16.92
CA ALA A 341 19.69 -33.68 -17.08
C ALA A 341 19.29 -32.75 -18.24
N LEU A 342 20.13 -31.77 -18.60
CA LEU A 342 19.88 -30.84 -19.71
C LEU A 342 20.23 -31.44 -21.08
N ASN A 343 21.01 -32.54 -21.09
CA ASN A 343 21.43 -33.19 -22.33
C ASN A 343 20.37 -34.13 -22.91
N TYR A 344 19.40 -34.56 -22.09
CA TYR A 344 18.28 -35.39 -22.55
C TYR A 344 17.23 -34.53 -23.26
N ASN A 345 16.70 -35.04 -24.37
CA ASN A 345 15.48 -34.47 -24.95
C ASN A 345 14.27 -34.71 -24.01
N GLU A 346 13.19 -33.96 -24.17
CA GLU A 346 12.05 -34.03 -23.25
C GLU A 346 11.41 -35.44 -23.20
N LYS A 347 11.37 -36.14 -24.33
CA LYS A 347 10.80 -37.50 -24.41
C LYS A 347 11.66 -38.52 -23.65
N GLU A 348 12.98 -38.43 -23.77
CA GLU A 348 13.95 -39.27 -23.04
C GLU A 348 13.94 -38.96 -21.54
N PHE A 349 13.74 -37.71 -21.18
CA PHE A 349 13.61 -37.32 -19.78
C PHE A 349 12.29 -37.82 -19.18
N ALA A 350 11.18 -37.69 -19.90
CA ALA A 350 9.89 -38.26 -19.54
C ALA A 350 9.98 -39.78 -19.34
N SER A 351 10.61 -40.50 -20.27
CA SER A 351 10.80 -41.95 -20.15
C SER A 351 11.65 -42.31 -18.93
N ALA A 352 12.76 -41.58 -18.69
CA ALA A 352 13.61 -41.81 -17.54
C ALA A 352 12.88 -41.58 -16.20
N LEU A 353 11.99 -40.60 -16.12
CA LEU A 353 11.18 -40.30 -14.93
C LEU A 353 10.15 -41.38 -14.64
N VAL A 354 9.36 -41.77 -15.65
CA VAL A 354 8.33 -42.81 -15.51
C VAL A 354 8.99 -44.15 -15.16
N SER A 355 10.11 -44.48 -15.82
CA SER A 355 10.86 -45.70 -15.55
C SER A 355 11.50 -45.71 -14.15
N SER A 356 12.09 -44.59 -13.72
CA SER A 356 12.72 -44.49 -12.38
C SER A 356 11.69 -44.51 -11.25
N SER A 357 10.47 -44.06 -11.51
CA SER A 357 9.34 -44.16 -10.57
C SER A 357 8.59 -45.49 -10.65
N GLN A 358 9.07 -46.47 -11.42
CA GLN A 358 8.45 -47.80 -11.58
C GLN A 358 6.98 -47.73 -12.05
N GLY A 359 6.65 -46.70 -12.84
CA GLY A 359 5.29 -46.48 -13.38
C GLY A 359 4.31 -45.87 -12.37
N TRP A 360 4.79 -45.22 -11.31
CA TRP A 360 3.97 -44.52 -10.33
C TRP A 360 3.55 -43.12 -10.77
N LEU A 361 4.32 -42.57 -11.71
CA LEU A 361 4.11 -41.25 -12.27
C LEU A 361 3.59 -41.37 -13.69
N GLN A 362 2.65 -40.49 -14.03
CA GLN A 362 2.15 -40.30 -15.37
C GLN A 362 2.32 -38.83 -15.75
N ILE A 363 2.55 -38.59 -17.04
CA ILE A 363 2.59 -37.26 -17.61
C ILE A 363 1.34 -37.09 -18.44
N GLU A 364 0.59 -36.02 -18.16
CA GLU A 364 -0.61 -35.68 -18.89
C GLU A 364 -0.24 -35.21 -20.31
N PRO A 365 -0.82 -35.79 -21.38
CA PRO A 365 -0.39 -35.52 -22.76
C PRO A 365 -0.52 -34.06 -23.17
N GLU A 366 -1.61 -33.40 -22.74
CA GLU A 366 -1.96 -32.04 -23.17
C GLU A 366 -1.22 -30.97 -22.37
N THR A 367 -1.14 -31.12 -21.05
CA THR A 367 -0.62 -30.09 -20.14
C THR A 367 0.85 -30.30 -19.79
N GLN A 368 1.42 -31.47 -20.09
CA GLN A 368 2.75 -31.91 -19.65
C GLN A 368 2.93 -31.85 -18.12
N LEU A 369 1.82 -31.88 -17.37
CA LEU A 369 1.83 -31.92 -15.92
C LEU A 369 2.17 -33.32 -15.41
N LEU A 370 3.00 -33.37 -14.38
CA LEU A 370 3.32 -34.62 -13.71
C LEU A 370 2.23 -34.96 -12.68
N THR A 371 1.62 -36.12 -12.81
CA THR A 371 0.56 -36.61 -11.92
C THR A 371 0.89 -37.97 -11.33
N TRP A 372 0.35 -38.25 -10.14
CA TRP A 372 0.35 -39.59 -9.58
C TRP A 372 -0.62 -40.46 -10.37
N VAL A 373 -0.23 -41.69 -10.71
CA VAL A 373 -1.14 -42.68 -11.32
C VAL A 373 -2.31 -42.98 -10.38
N HIS A 374 -2.08 -42.90 -9.06
CA HIS A 374 -3.14 -43.10 -8.08
C HIS A 374 -3.06 -42.12 -6.90
N GLU A 375 -4.18 -41.48 -6.57
CA GLU A 375 -4.24 -40.45 -5.52
C GLU A 375 -4.01 -41.03 -4.11
N SER A 376 -4.48 -42.26 -3.82
CA SER A 376 -4.26 -42.87 -2.49
C SER A 376 -2.81 -43.29 -2.25
N ALA A 377 -1.98 -43.41 -3.29
CA ALA A 377 -0.54 -43.59 -3.14
C ALA A 377 0.10 -42.32 -2.58
N SER A 378 -0.33 -41.15 -3.08
CA SER A 378 0.10 -39.85 -2.56
C SER A 378 -0.37 -39.61 -1.12
N ALA A 379 -1.61 -40.01 -0.78
CA ALA A 379 -2.17 -39.85 0.56
C ALA A 379 -1.44 -40.71 1.61
N SER A 380 -1.10 -41.94 1.25
CA SER A 380 -0.43 -42.89 2.15
C SER A 380 1.03 -42.50 2.43
N LEU A 381 1.70 -41.87 1.46
CA LEU A 381 3.07 -41.37 1.60
C LEU A 381 3.15 -40.02 2.35
N ARG A 382 2.03 -39.30 2.47
CA ARG A 382 1.93 -38.00 3.16
C ARG A 382 1.72 -38.13 4.67
N ASP A 383 1.32 -39.31 5.18
CA ASP A 383 1.01 -39.51 6.61
C ASP A 383 2.22 -39.15 7.52
N PRO A 384 2.12 -38.07 8.33
CA PRO A 384 3.21 -37.60 9.18
C PRO A 384 3.51 -38.49 10.40
N LEU A 385 2.65 -39.49 10.70
CA LEU A 385 2.70 -40.25 11.95
C LEU A 385 3.83 -41.31 12.02
N SER A 386 4.61 -41.54 10.96
CA SER A 386 5.86 -42.29 11.09
C SER A 386 6.98 -41.36 11.58
N LYS A 387 7.17 -41.29 12.90
CA LYS A 387 8.25 -40.52 13.54
C LYS A 387 9.68 -40.95 13.13
N ASP A 388 9.84 -42.09 12.45
CA ASP A 388 11.11 -42.53 11.90
C ASP A 388 11.29 -42.05 10.45
N LYS A 389 12.28 -41.16 10.22
CA LYS A 389 12.75 -40.78 8.89
C LYS A 389 13.21 -41.99 8.05
N ASP A 390 13.59 -43.09 8.71
CA ASP A 390 14.08 -44.31 8.07
C ASP A 390 12.98 -45.29 7.62
N GLN A 391 11.74 -45.17 8.15
CA GLN A 391 10.63 -46.10 7.83
C GLN A 391 9.78 -45.69 6.61
N ARG A 392 10.03 -44.52 6.00
CA ARG A 392 9.35 -44.11 4.76
C ARG A 392 9.76 -44.94 3.54
N GLY A 393 10.88 -45.68 3.61
CA GLY A 393 11.32 -46.60 2.55
C GLY A 393 11.80 -45.92 1.26
N LEU A 394 11.42 -44.67 0.98
CA LEU A 394 11.78 -43.89 -0.21
C LEU A 394 12.83 -42.80 0.10
N PRO A 395 13.77 -42.51 -0.82
CA PRO A 395 14.78 -41.45 -0.67
C PRO A 395 14.18 -40.06 -0.91
N ILE A 396 13.17 -39.67 -0.11
CA ILE A 396 12.51 -38.36 -0.21
C ILE A 396 13.37 -37.32 0.51
N SER A 397 13.68 -36.23 -0.18
CA SER A 397 14.45 -35.09 0.30
C SER A 397 13.64 -34.26 1.31
N VAL A 398 14.31 -33.45 2.10
CA VAL A 398 13.66 -32.62 3.15
C VAL A 398 13.10 -31.36 2.48
N PRO A 399 12.02 -30.72 2.99
CA PRO A 399 11.52 -29.44 2.47
C PRO A 399 12.62 -28.38 2.23
N LYS A 400 13.67 -28.42 3.06
CA LYS A 400 14.87 -27.58 2.96
C LYS A 400 15.58 -27.67 1.60
N ASP A 401 15.53 -28.81 0.93
CA ASP A 401 16.17 -29.02 -0.36
C ASP A 401 15.41 -28.29 -1.47
N VAL A 402 14.06 -28.30 -1.43
CA VAL A 402 13.23 -27.55 -2.38
C VAL A 402 13.45 -26.04 -2.22
N ALA A 403 13.54 -25.56 -0.98
CA ALA A 403 13.90 -24.18 -0.69
C ALA A 403 15.28 -23.81 -1.27
N SER A 404 16.29 -24.67 -1.08
CA SER A 404 17.64 -24.46 -1.64
C SER A 404 17.64 -24.41 -3.17
N ILE A 405 16.85 -25.26 -3.84
CA ILE A 405 16.73 -25.26 -5.30
C ILE A 405 16.11 -23.94 -5.78
N CYS A 406 15.08 -23.44 -5.10
CA CYS A 406 14.48 -22.14 -5.42
C CYS A 406 15.52 -21.01 -5.26
N PHE A 407 16.25 -20.97 -4.14
CA PHE A 407 17.26 -19.92 -3.92
C PHE A 407 18.39 -19.97 -4.94
N SER A 408 18.88 -21.17 -5.29
CA SER A 408 19.92 -21.34 -6.30
C SER A 408 19.43 -20.97 -7.69
N CYS A 409 18.15 -21.23 -8.01
CA CYS A 409 17.54 -20.77 -9.25
C CYS A 409 17.50 -19.23 -9.31
N LEU A 410 17.06 -18.57 -8.24
CA LEU A 410 17.02 -17.11 -8.14
C LEU A 410 18.41 -16.46 -8.19
N ALA A 411 19.44 -17.15 -7.72
CA ALA A 411 20.83 -16.67 -7.68
C ALA A 411 21.62 -16.91 -8.98
N LEU A 412 21.00 -17.45 -10.04
CA LEU A 412 21.68 -17.71 -11.32
C LEU A 412 22.26 -16.41 -11.93
N PRO A 413 23.48 -16.46 -12.51
CA PRO A 413 24.14 -15.27 -13.07
C PRO A 413 23.33 -14.54 -14.16
N THR A 414 22.53 -15.27 -14.94
CA THR A 414 21.70 -14.71 -16.03
C THR A 414 20.75 -13.61 -15.54
N PHE A 415 20.23 -13.74 -14.32
CA PHE A 415 19.28 -12.78 -13.73
C PHE A 415 19.95 -11.57 -13.09
N ARG A 416 21.30 -11.50 -13.11
CA ARG A 416 22.04 -10.32 -12.65
C ARG A 416 21.96 -9.15 -13.63
N SER A 417 21.40 -9.36 -14.82
CA SER A 417 21.15 -8.34 -15.84
C SER A 417 19.97 -7.42 -15.51
N GLY A 418 19.14 -7.78 -14.51
CA GLY A 418 17.99 -6.98 -14.07
C GLY A 418 16.66 -7.35 -14.73
N PRO A 419 15.63 -6.52 -14.49
CA PRO A 419 14.29 -6.71 -15.06
C PRO A 419 14.31 -6.63 -16.59
N CYS A 420 13.36 -7.32 -17.23
CA CYS A 420 13.23 -7.31 -18.68
C CYS A 420 12.77 -5.94 -19.17
N ARG A 421 13.21 -5.54 -20.38
CA ARG A 421 12.79 -4.26 -20.99
C ARG A 421 11.41 -4.36 -21.60
N ASP A 422 11.12 -5.50 -22.23
CA ASP A 422 9.91 -5.74 -23.03
C ASP A 422 9.34 -7.13 -22.73
N ASP A 423 8.03 -7.31 -22.93
CA ASP A 423 7.29 -8.57 -22.72
C ASP A 423 7.85 -9.73 -23.55
N LYS A 424 8.49 -9.42 -24.69
CA LYS A 424 9.15 -10.42 -25.52
C LYS A 424 10.36 -11.03 -24.80
N MET A 425 11.23 -10.21 -24.22
CA MET A 425 12.38 -10.68 -23.44
C MET A 425 11.94 -11.44 -22.18
N LEU A 426 10.84 -11.02 -21.55
CA LEU A 426 10.26 -11.74 -20.43
C LEU A 426 9.77 -13.14 -20.84
N ARG A 427 9.03 -13.24 -21.95
CA ARG A 427 8.58 -14.52 -22.49
C ARG A 427 9.74 -15.43 -22.88
N GLU A 428 10.77 -14.87 -23.53
CA GLU A 428 12.00 -15.61 -23.86
C GLU A 428 12.68 -16.13 -22.58
N ARG A 429 12.83 -15.30 -21.55
CA ARG A 429 13.40 -15.69 -20.25
C ARG A 429 12.61 -16.82 -19.57
N LEU A 430 11.28 -16.74 -19.59
CA LEU A 430 10.42 -17.79 -19.01
C LEU A 430 10.43 -19.08 -19.85
N THR A 431 10.66 -18.98 -21.15
CA THR A 431 10.82 -20.14 -22.04
C THR A 431 12.17 -20.83 -21.81
N ASP A 432 13.24 -20.06 -21.63
CA ASP A 432 14.60 -20.57 -21.37
C ASP A 432 14.73 -21.15 -19.95
N TYR A 433 13.98 -20.58 -19.00
CA TYR A 433 14.01 -20.96 -17.59
C TYR A 433 12.59 -21.23 -17.03
N PRO A 434 11.90 -22.32 -17.44
CA PRO A 434 10.54 -22.65 -17.01
C PRO A 434 10.31 -22.69 -15.48
N PHE A 435 11.27 -23.21 -14.70
CA PHE A 435 11.18 -23.29 -13.24
C PHE A 435 11.36 -21.95 -12.53
N TYR A 436 11.85 -20.92 -13.23
CA TYR A 436 12.12 -19.62 -12.62
C TYR A 436 10.85 -18.92 -12.14
N GLU A 437 9.75 -19.06 -12.88
CA GLU A 437 8.44 -18.51 -12.48
C GLU A 437 7.99 -19.09 -11.13
N TYR A 438 8.02 -20.42 -11.01
CA TYR A 438 7.71 -21.11 -9.77
C TYR A 438 8.62 -20.66 -8.62
N ALA A 439 9.92 -20.55 -8.87
CA ALA A 439 10.87 -20.10 -7.86
C ALA A 439 10.57 -18.67 -7.39
N CYS A 440 10.27 -17.73 -8.30
CA CYS A 440 9.92 -16.35 -7.96
C CYS A 440 8.62 -16.25 -7.15
N GLU A 441 7.65 -17.11 -7.43
CA GLU A 441 6.35 -17.10 -6.76
C GLU A 441 6.38 -17.68 -5.34
N TYR A 442 7.09 -18.80 -5.15
CA TYR A 442 6.97 -19.62 -3.93
C TYR A 442 8.23 -19.70 -3.04
N TRP A 443 9.36 -19.11 -3.43
CA TRP A 443 10.61 -19.22 -2.66
C TRP A 443 10.46 -18.80 -1.19
N ALA A 444 9.69 -17.74 -0.92
CA ALA A 444 9.55 -17.20 0.43
C ALA A 444 8.71 -18.11 1.34
N GLN A 445 7.69 -18.76 0.78
CA GLN A 445 6.91 -19.75 1.51
C GLN A 445 7.78 -20.97 1.86
N HIS A 446 8.58 -21.44 0.91
CA HIS A 446 9.55 -22.51 1.16
C HIS A 446 10.62 -22.11 2.19
N ALA A 447 11.05 -20.84 2.20
CA ALA A 447 11.99 -20.33 3.19
C ALA A 447 11.40 -20.38 4.61
N SER A 448 10.14 -19.96 4.76
CA SER A 448 9.43 -19.93 6.04
C SER A 448 9.14 -21.35 6.57
N GLU A 449 8.62 -22.25 5.72
CA GLU A 449 8.28 -23.63 6.13
C GLU A 449 9.51 -24.49 6.42
N ALA A 450 10.63 -24.24 5.75
CA ALA A 450 11.88 -24.96 6.00
C ALA A 450 12.69 -24.41 7.18
N GLU A 451 12.20 -23.36 7.88
CA GLU A 451 12.93 -22.59 8.89
C GLU A 451 14.35 -22.17 8.40
N ASN A 452 14.51 -22.02 7.09
CA ASN A 452 15.81 -21.84 6.44
C ASN A 452 16.00 -20.40 5.98
N GLU A 453 15.56 -19.45 6.82
CA GLU A 453 15.75 -18.03 6.58
C GLU A 453 17.25 -17.68 6.49
N ASP A 454 18.10 -18.38 7.22
CA ASP A 454 19.53 -18.08 7.31
C ASP A 454 20.41 -18.65 6.18
N CYS A 455 19.82 -19.04 5.04
CA CYS A 455 20.56 -19.58 3.91
C CYS A 455 21.48 -18.52 3.27
N GLU A 456 22.78 -18.82 3.21
CA GLU A 456 23.80 -17.96 2.59
C GLU A 456 23.49 -17.64 1.11
N VAL A 457 22.93 -18.61 0.37
CA VAL A 457 22.52 -18.43 -1.03
C VAL A 457 21.38 -17.42 -1.14
N LEU A 458 20.40 -17.51 -0.24
CA LEU A 458 19.27 -16.57 -0.17
C LEU A 458 19.76 -15.16 0.20
N PHE A 459 20.69 -15.05 1.14
CA PHE A 459 21.29 -13.78 1.51
C PHE A 459 22.03 -13.11 0.33
N ARG A 460 22.83 -13.88 -0.44
CA ARG A 460 23.51 -13.38 -1.64
C ARG A 460 22.54 -12.92 -2.73
N PHE A 461 21.43 -13.63 -2.93
CA PHE A 461 20.37 -13.21 -3.84
C PHE A 461 19.80 -11.85 -3.41
N LEU A 462 19.43 -11.69 -2.13
CA LEU A 462 18.82 -10.47 -1.61
C LEU A 462 19.77 -9.26 -1.58
N GLN A 463 21.08 -9.47 -1.60
CA GLN A 463 22.06 -8.38 -1.75
C GLN A 463 22.11 -7.80 -3.16
N ASN A 464 21.74 -8.57 -4.19
CA ASN A 464 21.76 -8.12 -5.58
C ASN A 464 20.42 -7.48 -5.97
N ASN A 465 20.38 -6.14 -5.94
CA ASN A 465 19.18 -5.37 -6.27
C ASN A 465 18.63 -5.66 -7.68
N GLN A 466 19.50 -5.96 -8.67
CA GLN A 466 19.06 -6.25 -10.04
C GLN A 466 18.34 -7.60 -10.12
N SER A 467 18.92 -8.65 -9.52
CA SER A 467 18.29 -9.98 -9.46
C SER A 467 17.00 -9.98 -8.64
N VAL A 468 16.96 -9.20 -7.56
CA VAL A 468 15.74 -8.99 -6.76
C VAL A 468 14.64 -8.32 -7.59
N SER A 469 14.98 -7.24 -8.32
CA SER A 469 14.02 -6.54 -9.17
C SER A 469 13.49 -7.44 -10.30
N ALA A 470 14.36 -8.27 -10.91
CA ALA A 470 13.97 -9.23 -11.94
C ALA A 470 13.04 -10.32 -11.39
N ALA A 471 13.33 -10.86 -10.21
CA ALA A 471 12.48 -11.88 -9.59
C ALA A 471 11.12 -11.31 -9.18
N PHE A 472 11.08 -10.06 -8.72
CA PHE A 472 9.84 -9.41 -8.33
C PHE A 472 8.94 -9.06 -9.53
N GLU A 473 9.52 -8.69 -10.66
CA GLU A 473 8.78 -8.51 -11.92
C GLU A 473 8.00 -9.79 -12.28
N VAL A 474 8.68 -10.94 -12.28
CA VAL A 474 8.06 -12.25 -12.56
C VAL A 474 6.99 -12.59 -11.52
N PHE A 475 7.28 -12.36 -10.23
CA PHE A 475 6.32 -12.58 -9.14
C PHE A 475 5.00 -11.83 -9.35
N LEU A 476 5.06 -10.58 -9.83
CA LEU A 476 3.87 -9.78 -10.09
C LEU A 476 3.09 -10.23 -11.33
N VAL A 477 3.80 -10.66 -12.39
CA VAL A 477 3.17 -11.21 -13.60
C VAL A 477 2.44 -12.52 -13.28
N ALA A 478 3.04 -13.41 -12.49
CA ALA A 478 2.44 -14.68 -12.09
C ALA A 478 1.12 -14.50 -11.29
N ARG A 479 0.94 -13.36 -10.61
CA ARG A 479 -0.28 -13.04 -9.84
C ARG A 479 -1.38 -12.31 -10.62
N GLY A 480 -1.29 -12.27 -11.95
CA GLY A 480 -2.39 -11.82 -12.81
C GLY A 480 -2.41 -10.32 -13.13
N ILE A 481 -1.28 -9.61 -12.99
CA ILE A 481 -1.14 -8.29 -13.63
C ILE A 481 -0.91 -8.54 -15.13
N PRO A 482 -1.82 -8.09 -16.04
CA PRO A 482 -1.79 -8.50 -17.44
C PRO A 482 -0.51 -8.12 -18.17
N GLN A 483 -0.02 -9.03 -19.02
CA GLN A 483 0.98 -8.70 -20.05
C GLN A 483 0.42 -7.60 -20.97
N GLY A 484 1.24 -6.59 -21.29
CA GLY A 484 0.83 -5.45 -22.14
C GLY A 484 0.52 -4.11 -21.45
N ILE A 485 0.65 -3.99 -20.11
CA ILE A 485 0.60 -2.69 -19.39
C ILE A 485 2.02 -2.22 -19.00
N PHE A 486 3.02 -2.55 -19.82
CA PHE A 486 4.42 -2.20 -19.60
C PHE A 486 4.76 -0.75 -20.03
N SER A 487 3.85 0.20 -19.78
CA SER A 487 4.15 1.63 -19.93
C SER A 487 4.51 2.21 -18.57
N ASP A 488 5.80 2.19 -18.21
CA ASP A 488 6.54 3.06 -17.26
C ASP A 488 5.93 3.57 -15.92
N ARG A 489 4.69 3.22 -15.54
CA ARG A 489 3.93 3.94 -14.49
C ARG A 489 3.35 3.10 -13.35
N ILE A 490 3.44 1.76 -13.37
CA ILE A 490 2.70 0.94 -12.36
C ILE A 490 3.57 -0.06 -11.59
N LEU A 491 4.63 -0.63 -12.19
CA LEU A 491 5.51 -1.56 -11.46
C LEU A 491 6.52 -0.79 -10.60
N PRO A 492 6.54 -0.97 -9.27
CA PRO A 492 7.54 -0.33 -8.42
C PRO A 492 8.94 -0.81 -8.83
N ARG A 493 9.76 0.08 -9.37
CA ARG A 493 11.17 -0.14 -9.70
C ARG A 493 12.04 0.19 -8.48
N GLY A 494 13.30 -0.25 -8.47
CA GLY A 494 14.21 0.03 -7.34
C GLY A 494 13.98 -0.82 -6.10
N ILE A 495 13.31 -1.97 -6.26
CA ILE A 495 13.07 -2.92 -5.17
C ILE A 495 14.40 -3.56 -4.75
N THR A 496 14.60 -3.67 -3.44
CA THR A 496 15.79 -4.24 -2.84
C THR A 496 15.44 -5.45 -1.98
N GLY A 497 16.44 -6.25 -1.62
CA GLY A 497 16.20 -7.43 -0.78
C GLY A 497 15.54 -7.11 0.57
N MET A 498 15.70 -5.88 1.08
CA MET A 498 15.00 -5.43 2.29
C MET A 498 13.50 -5.29 2.08
N HIS A 499 13.04 -4.81 0.92
CA HIS A 499 11.62 -4.72 0.60
C HIS A 499 10.98 -6.11 0.54
N LEU A 500 11.64 -7.08 -0.10
CA LEU A 500 11.15 -8.47 -0.15
C LEU A 500 11.17 -9.14 1.22
N ALA A 501 12.24 -8.98 2.00
CA ALA A 501 12.32 -9.52 3.35
C ALA A 501 11.22 -8.94 4.25
N ALA A 502 10.89 -7.66 4.09
CA ALA A 502 9.80 -7.00 4.80
C ALA A 502 8.42 -7.50 4.34
N TYR A 503 8.19 -7.64 3.03
CA TYR A 503 6.96 -8.15 2.42
C TYR A 503 6.62 -9.57 2.90
N PHE A 504 7.61 -10.46 2.94
CA PHE A 504 7.43 -11.87 3.31
C PHE A 504 7.63 -12.17 4.81
N GLY A 505 8.05 -11.20 5.62
CA GLY A 505 8.20 -11.41 7.06
C GLY A 505 9.50 -12.10 7.51
N LEU A 506 10.58 -12.07 6.70
CA LEU A 506 11.83 -12.80 6.95
C LEU A 506 12.74 -12.06 7.96
N GLN A 507 12.44 -12.20 9.25
CA GLN A 507 13.05 -11.42 10.34
C GLN A 507 14.56 -11.62 10.47
N SER A 508 15.02 -12.87 10.37
CA SER A 508 16.42 -13.24 10.60
C SER A 508 17.33 -12.62 9.54
N ILE A 509 16.89 -12.71 8.29
CA ILE A 509 17.54 -12.10 7.13
C ILE A 509 17.49 -10.58 7.20
N LEU A 510 16.34 -10.01 7.55
CA LEU A 510 16.18 -8.57 7.63
C LEU A 510 17.18 -7.98 8.63
N LYS A 511 17.36 -8.60 9.81
CA LYS A 511 18.37 -8.21 10.79
C LYS A 511 19.79 -8.30 10.23
N LYS A 512 20.11 -9.37 9.47
CA LYS A 512 21.40 -9.53 8.79
C LYS A 512 21.64 -8.48 7.71
N LEU A 513 20.64 -8.17 6.89
CA LEU A 513 20.70 -7.13 5.86
C LEU A 513 20.90 -5.74 6.47
N ILE A 514 20.18 -5.43 7.56
CA ILE A 514 20.36 -4.17 8.31
C ILE A 514 21.77 -4.08 8.89
N LYS A 515 22.32 -5.17 9.44
CA LYS A 515 23.68 -5.19 9.98
C LYS A 515 24.76 -5.05 8.90
N ALA A 516 24.51 -5.59 7.70
CA ALA A 516 25.44 -5.54 6.58
C ALA A 516 25.42 -4.18 5.84
N ARG A 517 24.34 -3.41 5.95
CA ARG A 517 24.17 -2.08 5.35
C ARG A 517 23.88 -1.07 6.46
N THR A 518 24.91 -0.60 7.14
CA THR A 518 24.80 0.28 8.31
C THR A 518 24.29 1.69 8.02
N ASP A 519 24.33 2.15 6.77
CA ASP A 519 24.20 3.60 6.48
C ASP A 519 23.00 4.04 5.63
N ASP A 520 22.19 3.13 5.08
CA ASP A 520 21.08 3.52 4.19
C ASP A 520 19.80 2.69 4.43
N LEU A 521 19.10 3.00 5.53
CA LEU A 521 17.77 2.44 5.85
C LEU A 521 16.63 3.22 5.16
N ALA A 522 16.96 4.36 4.54
CA ALA A 522 16.07 5.19 3.75
C ALA A 522 15.93 4.69 2.30
N VAL A 523 16.14 3.39 2.05
CA VAL A 523 15.91 2.81 0.73
C VAL A 523 14.43 2.95 0.42
N ARG A 524 14.13 3.61 -0.70
CA ARG A 524 12.78 3.77 -1.21
C ARG A 524 12.69 3.13 -2.59
N ASP A 525 11.56 2.50 -2.87
CA ASP A 525 11.21 2.11 -4.23
C ASP A 525 10.90 3.37 -5.09
N SER A 526 10.61 3.17 -6.37
CA SER A 526 10.27 4.24 -7.31
C SER A 526 9.04 5.06 -6.92
N ASN A 527 8.20 4.52 -6.04
CA ASN A 527 6.99 5.16 -5.54
C ASN A 527 7.24 5.86 -4.20
N GLY A 528 8.47 5.83 -3.68
CA GLY A 528 8.83 6.44 -2.40
C GLY A 528 8.54 5.55 -1.18
N HIS A 529 8.05 4.32 -1.37
CA HIS A 529 7.75 3.42 -0.26
C HIS A 529 9.01 2.78 0.29
N SER A 530 9.09 2.68 1.61
CA SER A 530 10.19 2.01 2.30
C SER A 530 9.83 0.56 2.65
N PRO A 531 10.80 -0.26 3.09
CA PRO A 531 10.53 -1.63 3.55
C PRO A 531 9.46 -1.70 4.65
N LEU A 532 9.35 -0.69 5.52
CA LEU A 532 8.31 -0.66 6.56
C LEU A 532 6.91 -0.60 5.94
N TRP A 533 6.72 0.18 4.86
CA TRP A 533 5.46 0.24 4.14
C TRP A 533 5.04 -1.14 3.62
N TRP A 534 5.99 -1.88 3.02
CA TRP A 534 5.75 -3.22 2.47
C TRP A 534 5.41 -4.23 3.58
N ALA A 535 6.11 -4.21 4.71
CA ALA A 535 5.77 -5.04 5.88
C ALA A 535 4.37 -4.71 6.43
N ALA A 536 4.07 -3.42 6.55
CA ALA A 536 2.82 -2.94 7.12
C ALA A 536 1.61 -3.32 6.24
N ASN A 537 1.73 -3.15 4.92
CA ASN A 537 0.69 -3.51 3.96
C ASN A 537 0.43 -5.03 3.90
N ASN A 538 1.44 -5.86 4.19
CA ASN A 538 1.28 -7.33 4.28
C ASN A 538 1.01 -7.82 5.70
N ARG A 539 0.73 -6.92 6.65
CA ARG A 539 0.39 -7.25 8.04
C ARG A 539 1.49 -8.04 8.77
N MET A 540 2.75 -7.84 8.38
CA MET A 540 3.90 -8.50 8.98
C MET A 540 4.34 -7.78 10.27
N LYS A 541 3.67 -8.10 11.39
CA LYS A 541 3.83 -7.38 12.67
C LYS A 541 5.25 -7.41 13.21
N GLU A 542 5.87 -8.59 13.24
CA GLU A 542 7.20 -8.77 13.84
C GLU A 542 8.32 -8.10 13.04
N THR A 543 8.24 -8.11 11.70
CA THR A 543 9.18 -7.34 10.87
C THR A 543 8.95 -5.84 10.98
N ALA A 544 7.70 -5.38 11.08
CA ALA A 544 7.40 -3.98 11.36
C ALA A 544 8.02 -3.52 12.69
N LYS A 545 8.01 -4.33 13.76
CA LYS A 545 8.69 -3.99 15.04
C LYS A 545 10.18 -3.71 14.87
N ILE A 546 10.85 -4.43 13.98
CA ILE A 546 12.29 -4.25 13.73
C ILE A 546 12.55 -2.96 12.95
N LEU A 547 11.63 -2.56 12.06
CA LEU A 547 11.79 -1.42 11.15
C LEU A 547 11.30 -0.08 11.72
N ILE A 548 10.27 -0.07 12.57
CA ILE A 548 9.68 1.16 13.15
C ILE A 548 10.70 2.05 13.88
N PRO A 549 11.63 1.53 14.71
CA PRO A 549 12.63 2.37 15.39
C PRO A 549 13.62 3.04 14.43
N LYS A 550 13.62 2.64 13.16
CA LYS A 550 14.60 3.05 12.15
C LYS A 550 14.03 3.94 11.05
N ASP A 551 12.72 3.84 10.76
CA ASP A 551 12.06 4.62 9.70
C ASP A 551 10.76 5.26 10.19
N HIS A 552 10.89 6.42 10.83
CA HIS A 552 9.76 7.16 11.38
C HIS A 552 8.92 7.83 10.29
N GLU A 553 9.56 8.31 9.21
CA GLU A 553 8.87 9.00 8.12
C GLU A 553 7.86 8.08 7.43
N ALA A 554 8.20 6.79 7.26
CA ALA A 554 7.24 5.82 6.73
C ALA A 554 6.02 5.62 7.62
N VAL A 555 6.16 5.72 8.94
CA VAL A 555 5.00 5.65 9.87
C VAL A 555 4.09 6.86 9.67
N HIS A 556 4.66 8.05 9.47
CA HIS A 556 3.88 9.25 9.14
C HIS A 556 3.14 9.07 7.81
N LEU A 557 3.79 8.55 6.76
CA LEU A 557 3.16 8.28 5.47
C LEU A 557 2.02 7.25 5.58
N LEU A 558 2.19 6.19 6.36
CA LEU A 558 1.15 5.17 6.57
C LEU A 558 -0.11 5.73 7.23
N VAL A 559 0.05 6.67 8.17
CA VAL A 559 -1.09 7.38 8.79
C VAL A 559 -1.81 8.28 7.77
N ARG A 560 -1.06 8.97 6.92
CA ARG A 560 -1.62 9.85 5.87
C ARG A 560 -2.45 9.08 4.83
N MET A 561 -2.08 7.83 4.52
CA MET A 561 -2.83 6.99 3.59
C MET A 561 -4.19 6.52 4.13
N GLY A 562 -4.43 6.60 5.44
CA GLY A 562 -5.76 6.31 6.00
C GLY A 562 -6.11 4.83 6.19
N ASN A 563 -5.18 3.90 5.96
CA ASN A 563 -5.46 2.48 6.11
C ASN A 563 -5.54 2.09 7.60
N SER A 564 -6.77 2.07 8.13
CA SER A 564 -7.06 1.85 9.55
C SER A 564 -6.52 0.52 10.09
N ASP A 565 -6.61 -0.57 9.31
CA ASP A 565 -6.08 -1.88 9.71
C ASP A 565 -4.57 -1.85 9.93
N VAL A 566 -3.86 -1.19 9.01
CA VAL A 566 -2.41 -1.06 9.05
C VAL A 566 -1.98 -0.18 10.22
N VAL A 567 -2.67 0.94 10.45
CA VAL A 567 -2.38 1.82 11.58
C VAL A 567 -2.69 1.15 12.91
N GLN A 568 -3.79 0.40 13.04
CA GLN A 568 -4.10 -0.37 14.25
C GLN A 568 -3.03 -1.43 14.53
N MET A 569 -2.53 -2.10 13.50
CA MET A 569 -1.42 -3.04 13.63
C MET A 569 -0.16 -2.34 14.17
N LEU A 570 0.20 -1.19 13.62
CA LEU A 570 1.33 -0.39 14.11
C LEU A 570 1.11 0.03 15.58
N LEU A 571 -0.09 0.46 15.96
CA LEU A 571 -0.40 0.88 17.34
C LEU A 571 -0.24 -0.27 18.33
N GLY A 572 -0.52 -1.52 17.91
CA GLY A 572 -0.29 -2.71 18.72
C GLY A 572 1.19 -3.05 18.94
N VAL A 573 2.11 -2.53 18.13
CA VAL A 573 3.55 -2.75 18.26
C VAL A 573 4.19 -1.86 19.34
N GLY A 574 3.60 -0.71 19.64
CA GLY A 574 4.10 0.25 20.63
C GLY A 574 5.23 1.11 20.07
N PHE A 575 4.88 2.29 19.57
CA PHE A 575 5.81 3.28 19.04
C PHE A 575 5.46 4.68 19.55
N ASP A 576 6.42 5.61 19.51
CA ASP A 576 6.22 6.95 20.05
C ASP A 576 5.27 7.76 19.15
N LEU A 577 4.02 7.91 19.61
CA LEU A 577 2.95 8.65 18.93
C LEU A 577 3.25 10.15 18.82
N ASN A 578 4.15 10.65 19.67
CA ASN A 578 4.47 12.07 19.80
C ASN A 578 5.74 12.47 19.05
N ARG A 579 6.39 11.50 18.42
CA ARG A 579 7.52 11.76 17.56
C ARG A 579 7.05 12.58 16.36
N THR A 580 7.85 13.59 16.02
CA THR A 580 7.55 14.51 14.95
C THR A 580 8.21 14.03 13.65
N GLY A 581 7.45 14.01 12.57
CA GLY A 581 7.95 13.75 11.22
C GLY A 581 8.40 15.05 10.56
N ALA A 582 8.32 15.09 9.23
CA ALA A 582 8.50 16.32 8.47
C ALA A 582 7.58 17.46 8.97
N TRP A 583 8.07 18.70 8.92
CA TRP A 583 7.38 19.92 9.38
C TRP A 583 7.02 19.93 10.87
N GLY A 584 7.68 19.13 11.70
CA GLY A 584 7.42 19.10 13.14
C GLY A 584 6.08 18.45 13.51
N ARG A 585 5.42 17.78 12.58
CA ARG A 585 4.06 17.23 12.76
C ARG A 585 4.09 15.89 13.48
N THR A 586 3.25 15.73 14.50
CA THR A 586 2.97 14.41 15.08
C THR A 586 2.03 13.62 14.18
N LEU A 587 1.85 12.32 14.46
CA LEU A 587 0.90 11.48 13.72
C LEU A 587 -0.53 12.02 13.79
N LEU A 588 -0.89 12.59 14.94
CA LEU A 588 -2.19 13.20 15.16
C LEU A 588 -2.42 14.40 14.24
N HIS A 589 -1.40 15.23 13.99
CA HIS A 589 -1.51 16.33 13.02
C HIS A 589 -1.75 15.80 11.61
N ASN A 590 -1.00 14.77 11.19
CA ASN A 590 -1.17 14.18 9.86
C ASN A 590 -2.54 13.54 9.69
N ALA A 591 -3.04 12.82 10.70
CA ALA A 591 -4.37 12.23 10.67
C ALA A 591 -5.48 13.29 10.54
N ILE A 592 -5.36 14.42 11.26
CA ILE A 592 -6.30 15.54 11.17
C ILE A 592 -6.22 16.20 9.79
N MET A 593 -5.01 16.45 9.27
CA MET A 593 -4.84 17.12 7.98
C MET A 593 -5.42 16.38 6.79
N ASP A 594 -5.25 15.06 6.78
CA ASP A 594 -5.66 14.17 5.70
C ASP A 594 -7.05 13.53 5.97
N ASP A 595 -7.84 14.12 6.87
CA ASP A 595 -9.23 13.77 7.20
C ASP A 595 -9.46 12.33 7.71
N GLN A 596 -8.49 11.80 8.44
CA GLN A 596 -8.49 10.44 8.97
C GLN A 596 -9.09 10.37 10.39
N ALA A 597 -10.38 10.72 10.53
CA ALA A 597 -11.03 10.84 11.84
C ALA A 597 -10.99 9.57 12.72
N ALA A 598 -11.10 8.38 12.12
CA ALA A 598 -11.01 7.11 12.86
C ALA A 598 -9.59 6.87 13.41
N ILE A 599 -8.56 7.17 12.62
CA ILE A 599 -7.16 7.06 13.04
C ILE A 599 -6.83 8.11 14.09
N ALA A 600 -7.30 9.35 13.93
CA ALA A 600 -7.14 10.40 14.93
C ALA A 600 -7.72 10.00 16.29
N ARG A 601 -8.93 9.42 16.32
CA ARG A 601 -9.54 8.88 17.55
C ARG A 601 -8.71 7.76 18.17
N ASN A 602 -8.26 6.80 17.38
CA ASN A 602 -7.41 5.71 17.89
C ASN A 602 -6.08 6.22 18.47
N LEU A 603 -5.45 7.21 17.81
CA LEU A 603 -4.21 7.83 18.31
C LEU A 603 -4.44 8.54 19.65
N LEU A 604 -5.57 9.23 19.77
CA LEU A 604 -6.00 9.94 20.96
C LEU A 604 -6.29 8.99 22.13
N GLU A 605 -7.03 7.91 21.90
CA GLU A 605 -7.27 6.84 22.89
C GLU A 605 -5.97 6.18 23.38
N LYS A 606 -4.93 6.14 22.54
CA LYS A 606 -3.60 5.61 22.88
C LYS A 606 -2.68 6.64 23.53
N GLY A 607 -3.16 7.84 23.86
CA GLY A 607 -2.43 8.84 24.62
C GLY A 607 -1.54 9.77 23.78
N ALA A 608 -1.90 10.04 22.52
CA ALA A 608 -1.25 11.10 21.74
C ALA A 608 -1.38 12.46 22.44
N LYS A 609 -0.29 13.22 22.51
CA LYS A 609 -0.23 14.53 23.19
C LYS A 609 -1.02 15.57 22.40
N VAL A 610 -2.08 16.09 23.03
CA VAL A 610 -3.00 17.08 22.46
C VAL A 610 -2.46 18.52 22.40
N HIS A 611 -1.30 18.79 23.04
CA HIS A 611 -0.71 20.14 23.11
C HIS A 611 0.60 20.30 22.32
N LYS A 612 1.06 19.26 21.62
CA LYS A 612 2.27 19.38 20.78
C LYS A 612 1.95 20.29 19.60
N THR A 613 2.83 21.22 19.28
CA THR A 613 2.67 22.11 18.12
C THR A 613 3.49 21.63 16.93
N ASP A 614 3.00 21.89 15.72
CA ASP A 614 3.80 21.75 14.49
C ASP A 614 4.71 22.97 14.24
N ILE A 615 5.39 23.02 13.09
CA ILE A 615 6.30 24.13 12.72
C ILE A 615 5.59 25.49 12.59
N ASN A 616 4.28 25.50 12.34
CA ASN A 616 3.48 26.73 12.25
C ASN A 616 2.98 27.18 13.64
N GLY A 617 3.27 26.40 14.70
CA GLY A 617 2.73 26.63 16.03
C GLY A 617 1.31 26.10 16.22
N ASP A 618 0.76 25.38 15.24
CA ASP A 618 -0.58 24.82 15.31
C ASP A 618 -0.60 23.61 16.24
N THR A 619 -1.58 23.57 17.13
CA THR A 619 -1.90 22.39 17.95
C THR A 619 -2.87 21.48 17.17
N PRO A 620 -3.04 20.20 17.57
CA PRO A 620 -4.07 19.35 17.02
C PRO A 620 -5.46 19.99 17.02
N LEU A 621 -5.79 20.77 18.07
CA LEU A 621 -7.07 21.47 18.16
C LEU A 621 -7.19 22.62 17.17
N THR A 622 -6.17 23.49 17.05
CA THR A 622 -6.22 24.60 16.08
C THR A 622 -6.31 24.05 14.65
N LEU A 623 -5.57 22.98 14.35
CA LEU A 623 -5.63 22.32 13.06
C LEU A 623 -7.01 21.69 12.78
N ALA A 624 -7.62 21.03 13.77
CA ALA A 624 -8.97 20.45 13.62
C ALA A 624 -10.03 21.52 13.36
N LEU A 625 -9.92 22.69 14.00
CA LEU A 625 -10.83 23.81 13.76
C LEU A 625 -10.64 24.43 12.38
N GLN A 626 -9.38 24.60 11.92
CA GLN A 626 -9.09 25.07 10.56
C GLN A 626 -9.60 24.11 9.48
N LYS A 627 -9.62 22.80 9.76
CA LYS A 627 -10.16 21.75 8.88
C LYS A 627 -11.67 21.50 9.06
N GLU A 628 -12.33 22.27 9.94
CA GLU A 628 -13.76 22.16 10.22
C GLU A 628 -14.19 20.77 10.73
N GLN A 629 -13.29 20.04 11.38
CA GLN A 629 -13.50 18.68 11.88
C GLN A 629 -14.08 18.67 13.31
N ARG A 630 -15.35 19.06 13.43
CA ARG A 630 -16.08 19.14 14.72
C ARG A 630 -15.88 17.91 15.61
N GLN A 631 -16.08 16.70 15.06
CA GLN A 631 -16.03 15.48 15.87
C GLN A 631 -14.66 15.24 16.52
N ILE A 632 -13.58 15.64 15.86
CA ILE A 632 -12.23 15.51 16.41
C ILE A 632 -11.97 16.63 17.42
N ALA A 633 -12.46 17.84 17.15
CA ALA A 633 -12.40 18.94 18.10
C ALA A 633 -13.10 18.59 19.43
N ASP A 634 -14.30 18.00 19.38
CA ASP A 634 -15.03 17.52 20.56
C ASP A 634 -14.20 16.49 21.36
N VAL A 635 -13.59 15.51 20.69
CA VAL A 635 -12.75 14.49 21.37
C VAL A 635 -11.47 15.10 21.96
N LEU A 636 -10.83 16.02 21.25
CA LEU A 636 -9.64 16.73 21.74
C LEU A 636 -9.96 17.52 23.02
N LEU A 637 -11.12 18.19 23.04
CA LEU A 637 -11.63 18.92 24.18
C LEU A 637 -11.93 18.02 25.39
N ASP A 638 -12.53 16.85 25.16
CA ASP A 638 -12.75 15.82 26.19
C ASP A 638 -11.45 15.30 26.80
N MET A 639 -10.34 15.36 26.04
CA MET A 639 -8.99 15.00 26.46
C MET A 639 -8.20 16.17 27.05
N GLY A 640 -8.86 17.30 27.31
CA GLY A 640 -8.26 18.48 27.95
C GLY A 640 -7.41 19.33 27.01
N ALA A 641 -7.64 19.28 25.69
CA ALA A 641 -6.98 20.17 24.75
C ALA A 641 -7.25 21.64 25.13
N SER A 642 -6.17 22.43 25.13
CA SER A 642 -6.25 23.85 25.49
C SER A 642 -6.80 24.62 24.32
N THR A 643 -7.78 25.47 24.57
CA THR A 643 -8.34 26.39 23.58
C THR A 643 -7.46 27.65 23.36
N ARG A 644 -6.25 27.68 23.93
CA ARG A 644 -5.29 28.76 23.71
C ARG A 644 -4.92 28.84 22.22
N ASN A 645 -4.80 30.07 21.70
CA ASN A 645 -4.54 30.36 20.29
C ASN A 645 -5.65 29.92 19.31
N THR A 646 -6.86 29.64 19.82
CA THR A 646 -8.05 29.44 18.98
C THR A 646 -8.90 30.71 18.95
N THR A 647 -9.52 31.01 17.81
CA THR A 647 -10.34 32.22 17.63
C THR A 647 -11.82 31.92 17.53
N VAL A 648 -12.67 32.87 17.94
CA VAL A 648 -14.14 32.74 17.84
C VAL A 648 -14.59 32.34 16.43
N GLU A 649 -13.93 32.88 15.40
CA GLU A 649 -14.26 32.60 14.01
C GLU A 649 -13.94 31.15 13.61
N GLN A 650 -12.82 30.60 14.08
CA GLN A 650 -12.47 29.19 13.86
C GLN A 650 -13.52 28.25 14.46
N TRP A 651 -14.00 28.55 15.67
CA TRP A 651 -15.07 27.78 16.31
C TRP A 651 -16.40 27.89 15.56
N ARG A 652 -16.78 29.10 15.11
CA ARG A 652 -18.02 29.29 14.35
C ARG A 652 -18.02 28.55 13.02
N LYS A 653 -16.90 28.61 12.29
CA LYS A 653 -16.71 27.88 11.03
C LYS A 653 -16.80 26.37 11.26
N ALA A 654 -16.00 25.84 12.19
CA ALA A 654 -15.95 24.40 12.44
C ALA A 654 -17.30 23.79 12.91
N TYR A 655 -18.15 24.57 13.60
CA TYR A 655 -19.44 24.11 14.10
C TYR A 655 -20.63 24.56 13.24
N ALA A 656 -20.38 25.23 12.11
CA ALA A 656 -21.37 25.81 11.21
C ALA A 656 -22.45 26.64 11.95
N LYS A 657 -22.01 27.54 12.83
CA LYS A 657 -22.90 28.38 13.66
C LYS A 657 -22.94 29.83 13.18
N PRO A 658 -24.10 30.52 13.31
CA PRO A 658 -24.24 31.89 12.85
C PRO A 658 -23.38 32.86 13.67
N GLY A 659 -22.95 33.95 13.02
CA GLY A 659 -22.04 34.96 13.60
C GLY A 659 -22.53 35.65 14.89
N HIS A 660 -23.84 35.63 15.16
CA HIS A 660 -24.44 36.21 16.36
C HIS A 660 -24.61 35.22 17.52
N SER A 661 -24.21 33.96 17.36
CA SER A 661 -24.27 32.97 18.45
C SER A 661 -23.21 33.27 19.53
N VAL A 662 -23.63 33.12 20.79
CA VAL A 662 -22.75 33.23 21.95
C VAL A 662 -22.10 31.87 22.20
N ILE A 663 -20.78 31.84 22.26
CA ILE A 663 -20.02 30.63 22.56
C ILE A 663 -19.95 30.47 24.08
N GLN A 664 -20.36 29.32 24.60
CA GLN A 664 -20.19 28.94 25.99
C GLN A 664 -19.08 27.90 26.08
N LEU A 665 -18.01 28.19 26.80
CA LEU A 665 -16.99 27.22 27.19
C LEU A 665 -17.20 26.88 28.66
N ASN A 666 -17.52 25.63 28.95
CA ASN A 666 -17.63 25.13 30.31
C ASN A 666 -16.41 24.27 30.65
N LEU A 667 -15.65 24.64 31.68
CA LEU A 667 -14.50 23.88 32.14
C LEU A 667 -14.86 23.17 33.45
N GLU A 668 -14.95 21.84 33.37
CA GLU A 668 -15.26 20.93 34.49
C GLU A 668 -14.15 19.89 34.62
N ALA A 669 -13.48 19.83 35.78
CA ALA A 669 -12.44 18.84 36.07
C ALA A 669 -11.34 18.70 34.99
N GLY A 670 -10.99 19.80 34.31
CA GLY A 670 -9.97 19.84 33.24
C GLY A 670 -10.49 19.50 31.84
N LYS A 671 -11.77 19.17 31.68
CA LYS A 671 -12.43 18.98 30.39
C LYS A 671 -13.17 20.24 29.99
N THR A 672 -13.04 20.63 28.73
CA THR A 672 -13.68 21.85 28.21
C THR A 672 -14.83 21.45 27.30
N CYS A 673 -16.07 21.76 27.64
CA CYS A 673 -17.21 21.55 26.76
C CYS A 673 -17.57 22.85 26.05
N ILE A 674 -17.88 22.79 24.75
CA ILE A 674 -18.34 23.95 23.98
C ILE A 674 -19.84 23.86 23.69
N GLY A 675 -20.55 24.94 23.99
CA GLY A 675 -21.95 25.17 23.66
C GLY A 675 -22.11 26.41 22.81
N PHE A 676 -23.17 26.47 22.01
CA PHE A 676 -23.55 27.65 21.24
C PHE A 676 -24.98 28.04 21.59
N LEU A 677 -25.15 29.23 22.16
CA LEU A 677 -26.44 29.74 22.61
C LEU A 677 -27.01 30.73 21.59
N THR A 678 -28.28 30.52 21.24
CA THR A 678 -29.10 31.40 20.40
C THR A 678 -30.39 31.70 21.14
N GLY A 679 -30.48 32.84 21.86
CA GLY A 679 -31.64 33.16 22.69
C GLY A 679 -31.36 34.18 23.80
N ASN A 680 -32.15 34.15 24.88
CA ASN A 680 -32.02 35.05 26.02
C ASN A 680 -30.77 34.69 26.87
N THR A 681 -29.63 35.26 26.48
CA THR A 681 -28.29 34.96 27.06
C THR A 681 -28.16 35.41 28.52
N GLN A 682 -29.01 36.33 28.97
CA GLN A 682 -29.05 36.78 30.36
C GLN A 682 -29.50 35.67 31.31
N ASP A 683 -30.50 34.89 30.94
CA ASP A 683 -31.01 33.80 31.76
C ASP A 683 -29.95 32.70 31.93
N ALA A 684 -29.19 32.40 30.87
CA ALA A 684 -28.09 31.42 30.89
C ALA A 684 -26.91 31.86 31.77
N ILE A 685 -26.55 33.15 31.73
CA ILE A 685 -25.53 33.73 32.62
C ILE A 685 -26.02 33.69 34.07
N GLN A 686 -27.28 34.06 34.30
CA GLN A 686 -27.87 34.09 35.64
C GLN A 686 -27.99 32.68 36.23
N SER A 687 -28.43 31.69 35.44
CA SER A 687 -28.47 30.29 35.86
C SER A 687 -27.08 29.73 36.17
N ALA A 688 -26.07 30.05 35.34
CA ALA A 688 -24.69 29.61 35.59
C ALA A 688 -24.10 30.26 36.86
N THR A 689 -24.50 31.51 37.16
CA THR A 689 -24.07 32.22 38.37
C THR A 689 -24.79 31.67 39.62
N LEU A 690 -26.07 31.32 39.50
CA LEU A 690 -26.90 30.78 40.59
C LEU A 690 -26.59 29.32 40.92
N ALA A 691 -26.16 28.52 39.94
CA ALA A 691 -25.90 27.10 40.13
C ALA A 691 -24.72 26.80 41.08
N GLN A 692 -23.85 27.78 41.37
CA GLN A 692 -22.66 27.64 42.23
C GLN A 692 -21.85 26.35 41.96
N SER A 693 -21.89 25.85 40.73
CA SER A 693 -21.31 24.56 40.38
C SER A 693 -19.79 24.63 40.46
N GLN A 694 -19.11 23.49 40.57
CA GLN A 694 -17.63 23.41 40.54
C GLN A 694 -17.03 23.78 39.16
N ALA A 695 -17.85 24.31 38.25
CA ALA A 695 -17.57 24.48 36.83
C ALA A 695 -17.32 25.97 36.51
N THR A 696 -16.18 26.28 35.86
CA THR A 696 -15.92 27.65 35.39
C THR A 696 -16.50 27.83 33.99
N ASN A 697 -17.45 28.76 33.85
CA ASN A 697 -18.11 29.05 32.58
C ASN A 697 -17.54 30.32 31.95
N LEU A 698 -17.29 30.28 30.64
CA LEU A 698 -16.90 31.44 29.83
C LEU A 698 -17.90 31.65 28.68
N PHE A 699 -18.50 32.83 28.62
CA PHE A 699 -19.43 33.25 27.58
C PHE A 699 -18.80 34.28 26.65
N ILE A 700 -18.70 33.96 25.36
CA ILE A 700 -18.05 34.82 24.36
C ILE A 700 -19.10 35.38 23.43
N PHE A 701 -19.24 36.70 23.47
CA PHE A 701 -20.24 37.45 22.72
C PHE A 701 -19.68 37.90 21.37
N SER A 702 -20.53 37.88 20.34
CA SER A 702 -20.26 38.65 19.13
C SER A 702 -20.56 40.14 19.37
N PRO A 703 -19.90 41.06 18.66
CA PRO A 703 -20.25 42.49 18.70
C PRO A 703 -21.74 42.76 18.37
N SER A 704 -22.34 41.93 17.52
CA SER A 704 -23.77 42.04 17.15
C SER A 704 -24.73 41.57 18.25
N SER A 705 -24.24 40.74 19.17
CA SER A 705 -25.00 40.14 20.28
C SER A 705 -24.70 40.79 21.63
N ASP A 706 -24.09 41.98 21.65
CA ASP A 706 -23.72 42.66 22.89
C ASP A 706 -24.94 42.88 23.81
N PRO A 707 -24.79 42.68 25.13
CA PRO A 707 -25.89 42.82 26.09
C PRO A 707 -26.53 44.22 26.10
N LEU A 708 -27.84 44.28 26.35
CA LEU A 708 -28.61 45.53 26.35
C LEU A 708 -28.11 46.57 27.37
N TRP A 709 -27.62 46.13 28.54
CA TRP A 709 -27.06 47.00 29.59
C TRP A 709 -25.78 47.74 29.17
N LEU A 710 -25.10 47.29 28.11
CA LEU A 710 -23.92 47.96 27.55
C LEU A 710 -24.31 49.16 26.66
N ARG A 711 -25.54 49.15 26.09
CA ARG A 711 -26.04 50.17 25.15
C ARG A 711 -26.51 51.46 25.83
N SER A 712 -26.92 51.41 27.10
CA SER A 712 -27.47 52.57 27.83
C SER A 712 -26.42 53.52 28.42
N ARG A 713 -25.13 53.14 28.41
CA ARG A 713 -24.05 53.90 29.06
C ARG A 713 -23.47 54.96 28.13
N LYS A 714 -23.92 56.22 28.31
CA LYS A 714 -23.44 57.43 27.62
C LYS A 714 -22.24 58.06 28.36
N GLN A 715 -21.03 57.53 28.20
CA GLN A 715 -19.82 58.27 28.60
C GLN A 715 -18.68 58.08 27.59
N SER A 716 -17.94 59.18 27.40
CA SER A 716 -16.64 59.27 26.74
C SER A 716 -15.55 58.70 27.65
N PHE A 717 -14.81 57.70 27.17
CA PHE A 717 -13.47 57.27 27.63
C PHE A 717 -13.22 57.28 29.13
N SER A 718 -13.51 56.15 29.78
CA SER A 718 -12.94 55.79 31.08
C SER A 718 -12.90 54.28 31.20
N LEU A 719 -11.71 53.71 31.46
CA LEU A 719 -11.55 52.41 32.10
C LEU A 719 -12.26 52.51 33.46
N THR A 720 -13.56 52.26 33.46
CA THR A 720 -14.40 52.35 34.65
C THR A 720 -14.45 50.95 35.22
N ASP A 721 -13.66 50.77 36.27
CA ASP A 721 -13.75 49.59 37.10
C ASP A 721 -15.01 49.74 37.96
N GLU A 722 -16.13 49.23 37.48
CA GLU A 722 -17.33 49.16 38.31
C GLU A 722 -17.28 47.89 39.16
N TYR A 723 -17.03 48.12 40.45
CA TYR A 723 -17.17 47.12 41.50
C TYR A 723 -18.62 47.11 41.95
N VAL A 724 -19.35 46.04 41.61
CA VAL A 724 -20.70 45.80 42.11
C VAL A 724 -20.63 44.67 43.12
N TRP A 725 -20.84 45.01 44.40
CA TRP A 725 -20.94 44.05 45.50
C TRP A 725 -22.40 43.78 45.80
N GLU A 726 -22.89 42.63 45.38
CA GLU A 726 -24.24 42.14 45.67
C GLU A 726 -24.11 40.81 46.45
N GLY A 727 -23.83 40.90 47.76
CA GLY A 727 -23.69 39.72 48.63
C GLY A 727 -22.30 39.05 48.57
N PRO A 728 -22.17 37.71 48.69
CA PRO A 728 -20.86 37.03 48.65
C PRO A 728 -20.20 37.04 47.26
N LEU A 729 -20.85 37.64 46.25
CA LEU A 729 -20.41 37.71 44.86
C LEU A 729 -19.78 39.07 44.54
N ILE A 730 -18.59 39.03 43.96
CA ILE A 730 -17.85 40.20 43.45
C ILE A 730 -17.86 40.14 41.93
N THR A 731 -18.40 41.17 41.28
CA THR A 731 -18.36 41.30 39.83
C THR A 731 -17.44 42.45 39.42
N TYR A 732 -16.51 42.16 38.50
CA TYR A 732 -15.72 43.17 37.80
C TYR A 732 -16.22 43.31 36.38
N LEU A 733 -16.39 44.55 35.93
CA LEU A 733 -16.66 44.90 34.55
C LEU A 733 -15.60 45.91 34.10
N VAL A 734 -14.91 45.58 33.02
CA VAL A 734 -13.95 46.49 32.38
C VAL A 734 -14.40 46.69 30.94
N VAL A 735 -14.59 47.95 30.56
CA VAL A 735 -14.99 48.35 29.20
C VAL A 735 -13.92 49.26 28.62
N SER A 736 -13.46 48.92 27.42
CA SER A 736 -12.59 49.75 26.60
C SER A 736 -13.36 50.15 25.33
N ARG A 737 -13.63 51.44 25.19
CA ARG A 737 -14.04 52.02 23.89
C ARG A 737 -12.78 52.62 23.26
N PHE A 738 -12.73 52.72 21.93
CA PHE A 738 -11.69 53.46 21.20
C PHE A 738 -12.29 54.76 20.64
N PRO A 739 -11.61 55.93 20.70
CA PRO A 739 -12.23 57.22 20.44
C PRO A 739 -12.87 57.31 19.08
N THR A 740 -14.20 57.30 19.07
CA THR A 740 -15.03 57.62 17.91
C THR A 740 -16.27 58.35 18.43
N ALA A 741 -16.20 59.70 18.50
CA ALA A 741 -17.37 60.59 18.40
C ALA A 741 -17.10 62.07 18.74
N THR A 742 -16.12 62.41 19.59
CA THR A 742 -16.09 63.76 20.21
C THR A 742 -15.09 64.75 19.63
N THR A 743 -14.23 64.34 18.71
CA THR A 743 -13.33 65.23 17.97
C THR A 743 -13.79 65.30 16.52
N THR A 744 -14.36 66.43 16.16
CA THR A 744 -14.83 66.82 14.82
C THR A 744 -13.97 66.25 13.69
N GLY A 745 -14.56 65.50 12.75
CA GLY A 745 -13.98 65.19 11.44
C GLY A 745 -13.49 63.74 11.17
N TRP A 746 -13.24 62.93 12.21
CA TRP A 746 -12.59 61.61 12.06
C TRP A 746 -13.41 60.55 11.30
N ASP A 747 -14.74 60.55 11.48
CA ASP A 747 -15.66 59.56 10.85
C ASP A 747 -15.70 59.67 9.32
N ALA A 748 -15.25 60.79 8.74
CA ALA A 748 -15.23 61.01 7.29
C ALA A 748 -13.91 60.58 6.61
N ILE A 749 -12.82 60.45 7.37
CA ILE A 749 -11.45 60.27 6.85
C ILE A 749 -10.97 58.82 7.05
N PHE A 750 -11.26 58.22 8.20
CA PHE A 750 -10.82 56.86 8.53
C PHE A 750 -12.01 55.94 8.74
N SER A 751 -12.20 54.98 7.82
CA SER A 751 -13.19 53.91 7.98
C SER A 751 -12.71 52.89 9.02
N LEU A 752 -12.78 53.26 10.31
CA LEU A 752 -12.38 52.39 11.40
C LEU A 752 -13.26 51.11 11.45
N PRO A 753 -12.69 49.92 11.75
CA PRO A 753 -13.39 48.65 11.52
C PRO A 753 -14.59 48.38 12.44
N THR A 754 -14.63 48.92 13.66
CA THR A 754 -15.73 48.63 14.61
C THR A 754 -16.01 49.79 15.56
N LYS A 755 -17.29 50.24 15.61
CA LYS A 755 -17.79 51.23 16.59
C LYS A 755 -18.21 50.59 17.94
N ALA A 756 -18.03 49.28 18.08
CA ALA A 756 -18.48 48.52 19.24
C ALA A 756 -17.45 48.56 20.38
N PRO A 757 -17.86 48.75 21.65
CA PRO A 757 -16.96 48.64 22.81
C PRO A 757 -16.38 47.22 22.93
N ILE A 758 -15.11 47.10 23.30
CA ILE A 758 -14.59 45.83 23.82
C ILE A 758 -14.80 45.80 25.33
N TRP A 759 -15.19 44.66 25.87
CA TRP A 759 -15.42 44.52 27.30
C TRP A 759 -15.09 43.12 27.80
N ILE A 760 -14.74 43.05 29.07
CA ILE A 760 -14.57 41.82 29.84
C ILE A 760 -15.33 41.97 31.16
N ARG A 761 -15.97 40.89 31.59
CA ARG A 761 -16.71 40.81 32.86
C ARG A 761 -16.44 39.46 33.49
N TRP A 762 -16.15 39.44 34.79
CA TRP A 762 -16.04 38.20 35.54
C TRP A 762 -16.66 38.32 36.93
N CYS A 763 -17.10 37.18 37.45
CA CYS A 763 -17.74 37.05 38.76
C CYS A 763 -16.97 36.06 39.64
N MET A 764 -16.72 36.46 40.88
CA MET A 764 -16.01 35.69 41.90
C MET A 764 -16.87 35.55 43.16
N ILE A 765 -16.81 34.42 43.83
CA ILE A 765 -17.44 34.17 45.13
C ILE A 765 -16.36 33.91 46.18
N LYS A 766 -16.57 34.36 47.42
CA LYS A 766 -15.66 34.08 48.52
C LYS A 766 -15.86 32.62 49.00
N ASP A 767 -14.81 31.81 49.02
CA ASP A 767 -14.89 30.42 49.50
C ASP A 767 -14.92 30.41 51.05
N GLU A 768 -15.90 29.73 51.66
CA GLU A 768 -16.13 29.77 53.13
C GLU A 768 -15.11 28.91 53.91
N ASN A 769 -14.48 27.94 53.25
CA ASN A 769 -13.44 27.10 53.84
C ASN A 769 -12.07 27.71 53.56
N GLY A 770 -11.63 28.57 54.49
CA GLY A 770 -10.39 29.34 54.38
C GLY A 770 -9.17 28.48 54.06
N GLU A 771 -8.53 28.82 52.93
CA GLU A 771 -7.06 28.84 52.80
C GLU A 771 -6.57 29.63 51.56
N ASN A 772 -7.38 29.93 50.53
CA ASN A 772 -7.06 30.91 49.46
C ASN A 772 -8.34 31.48 48.78
N GLY A 773 -8.90 32.52 49.40
CA GLY A 773 -10.36 32.73 49.50
C GLY A 773 -11.15 33.42 48.38
N PHE A 774 -11.03 33.04 47.10
CA PHE A 774 -12.04 33.37 46.08
C PHE A 774 -12.15 32.30 44.97
N ARG A 775 -13.36 31.78 44.70
CA ARG A 775 -13.67 30.89 43.58
C ARG A 775 -14.29 31.69 42.41
N ARG A 776 -13.88 31.40 41.19
CA ARG A 776 -14.42 32.05 39.97
C ARG A 776 -15.58 31.22 39.43
N LEU A 777 -16.67 31.88 39.03
CA LEU A 777 -17.89 31.21 38.60
C LEU A 777 -18.15 31.41 37.11
N VAL A 778 -18.20 32.68 36.67
CA VAL A 778 -18.62 33.05 35.32
C VAL A 778 -17.75 34.15 34.76
N HIS A 779 -17.28 33.95 33.53
CA HIS A 779 -16.55 34.89 32.70
C HIS A 779 -17.39 35.23 31.47
N SER A 780 -17.31 36.48 31.03
CA SER A 780 -17.97 36.92 29.80
C SER A 780 -17.16 38.02 29.13
N HIS A 781 -16.96 37.92 27.82
CA HIS A 781 -16.28 38.96 27.04
C HIS A 781 -16.72 38.94 25.58
N ASN A 782 -16.32 39.97 24.82
CA ASN A 782 -16.48 40.02 23.36
C ASN A 782 -15.14 40.04 22.60
N LEU A 783 -14.05 39.63 23.27
CA LEU A 783 -12.72 39.43 22.67
C LEU A 783 -12.69 38.27 21.65
N PRO A 784 -11.78 38.31 20.66
CA PRO A 784 -11.63 37.26 19.64
C PRO A 784 -10.92 35.98 20.13
N ASP A 785 -10.15 36.06 21.22
CA ASP A 785 -9.48 34.93 21.86
C ASP A 785 -10.50 34.04 22.60
N THR A 786 -10.31 32.72 22.56
CA THR A 786 -11.29 31.76 23.11
C THR A 786 -10.68 30.84 24.17
N TRP A 787 -9.98 31.38 25.16
CA TRP A 787 -9.40 30.59 26.25
C TRP A 787 -9.64 31.18 27.63
N ILE A 788 -9.76 30.29 28.63
CA ILE A 788 -9.99 30.64 30.04
C ILE A 788 -8.63 30.74 30.75
N PRO A 789 -8.20 31.93 31.20
CA PRO A 789 -6.93 32.06 31.90
C PRO A 789 -6.95 31.56 33.34
N LYS A 790 -5.81 31.03 33.80
CA LYS A 790 -5.60 30.67 35.22
C LYS A 790 -5.44 31.88 36.13
N GLU A 791 -4.98 33.02 35.63
CA GLU A 791 -4.85 34.28 36.37
C GLU A 791 -5.71 35.33 35.66
N MET A 792 -6.48 36.12 36.40
CA MET A 792 -7.43 37.08 35.81
C MET A 792 -6.71 38.25 35.14
N LEU A 793 -5.53 38.62 35.63
CA LEU A 793 -4.69 39.59 34.95
C LEU A 793 -4.25 39.12 33.56
N HIS A 794 -4.11 37.81 33.30
CA HIS A 794 -3.89 37.32 31.92
C HIS A 794 -5.11 37.49 31.02
N MET A 795 -6.33 37.50 31.57
CA MET A 795 -7.56 37.84 30.83
C MET A 795 -7.59 39.34 30.53
N TYR A 796 -7.24 40.17 31.51
CA TYR A 796 -7.07 41.60 31.31
C TYR A 796 -5.99 41.93 30.26
N LEU A 797 -4.89 41.16 30.25
CA LEU A 797 -3.84 41.27 29.24
C LEU A 797 -4.36 41.04 27.81
N GLN A 798 -5.35 40.17 27.61
CA GLN A 798 -5.98 39.99 26.29
C GLN A 798 -6.72 41.26 25.85
N LEU A 799 -7.46 41.90 26.76
CA LEU A 799 -8.10 43.18 26.50
C LEU A 799 -7.06 44.26 26.13
N LEU A 800 -5.93 44.30 26.84
CA LEU A 800 -4.84 45.22 26.53
C LEU A 800 -4.20 44.95 25.17
N LYS A 801 -4.01 43.68 24.80
CA LYS A 801 -3.52 43.28 23.47
C LYS A 801 -4.46 43.75 22.36
N GLN A 802 -5.76 43.52 22.52
CA GLN A 802 -6.74 43.99 21.55
C GLN A 802 -6.78 45.51 21.45
N THR A 803 -6.63 46.19 22.60
CA THR A 803 -6.55 47.65 22.64
C THR A 803 -5.29 48.16 21.92
N LYS A 804 -4.15 47.48 22.06
CA LYS A 804 -2.92 47.79 21.31
C LYS A 804 -3.09 47.60 19.82
N GLU A 805 -3.69 46.50 19.38
CA GLU A 805 -3.96 46.25 17.96
C GLU A 805 -4.81 47.36 17.34
N TRP A 806 -5.82 47.87 18.06
CA TRP A 806 -6.59 49.03 17.61
C TRP A 806 -5.74 50.30 17.46
N TRP A 807 -4.78 50.54 18.36
CA TRP A 807 -3.83 51.65 18.21
C TRP A 807 -2.90 51.45 17.01
N GLU A 808 -2.40 50.23 16.79
CA GLU A 808 -1.54 49.90 15.64
C GLU A 808 -2.27 50.14 14.31
N VAL A 809 -3.51 49.64 14.18
CA VAL A 809 -4.38 49.86 13.01
C VAL A 809 -4.66 51.35 12.82
N THR A 810 -4.93 52.09 13.90
CA THR A 810 -5.17 53.54 13.83
C THR A 810 -3.94 54.29 13.34
N CYS A 811 -2.75 53.93 13.85
CA CYS A 811 -1.49 54.51 13.38
C CYS A 811 -1.25 54.17 11.90
N GLU A 812 -1.47 52.94 11.46
CA GLU A 812 -1.31 52.53 10.05
C GLU A 812 -2.24 53.28 9.11
N LEU A 813 -3.51 53.44 9.50
CA LEU A 813 -4.46 54.25 8.74
C LEU A 813 -4.01 55.71 8.68
N SER A 814 -3.54 56.27 9.80
CA SER A 814 -3.03 57.64 9.89
C SER A 814 -1.79 57.85 9.01
N GLU A 815 -0.88 56.87 8.95
CA GLU A 815 0.29 56.89 8.07
C GLU A 815 -0.13 56.90 6.59
N LEU A 816 -1.13 56.07 6.22
CA LEU A 816 -1.70 56.05 4.87
C LEU A 816 -2.34 57.38 4.49
N HIS A 817 -3.01 58.06 5.42
CA HIS A 817 -3.58 59.39 5.21
C HIS A 817 -2.50 60.44 4.98
N LEU A 818 -1.45 60.49 5.80
CA LEU A 818 -0.34 61.42 5.57
C LEU A 818 0.39 61.14 4.25
N GLN A 819 0.45 59.88 3.79
CA GLN A 819 0.96 59.56 2.44
C GLN A 819 0.09 60.18 1.34
N ARG A 820 -1.24 60.12 1.47
CA ARG A 820 -2.15 60.80 0.52
C ARG A 820 -2.01 62.32 0.57
N CYS A 821 -1.97 62.90 1.77
CA CYS A 821 -1.74 64.34 1.94
C CYS A 821 -0.41 64.78 1.29
N ARG A 822 0.64 63.95 1.37
CA ARG A 822 1.92 64.21 0.71
C ARG A 822 1.79 64.24 -0.81
N GLU A 823 1.07 63.30 -1.41
CA GLU A 823 0.81 63.30 -2.85
C GLU A 823 0.02 64.55 -3.28
N GLU A 824 -0.97 64.95 -2.49
CA GLU A 824 -1.79 66.12 -2.75
C GLU A 824 -0.99 67.44 -2.65
N VAL A 825 -0.16 67.58 -1.62
CA VAL A 825 0.78 68.71 -1.44
C VAL A 825 1.73 68.83 -2.64
N LEU A 826 2.37 67.71 -3.03
CA LEU A 826 3.30 67.69 -4.16
C LEU A 826 2.60 67.91 -5.51
N GLY A 827 1.36 67.44 -5.66
CA GLY A 827 0.55 67.61 -6.86
C GLY A 827 0.00 69.03 -7.02
N ALA A 828 -0.44 69.65 -5.92
CA ALA A 828 -0.98 71.00 -5.89
C ALA A 828 0.12 72.07 -6.04
N LYS A 829 1.37 71.76 -5.65
CA LYS A 829 2.55 72.63 -5.78
C LYS A 829 2.36 74.04 -5.16
N GLY A 830 1.65 74.13 -4.03
CA GLY A 830 1.33 75.39 -3.35
C GLY A 830 0.08 76.11 -3.88
N GLY A 831 -0.74 75.45 -4.71
CA GLY A 831 -1.91 76.05 -5.36
C GLY A 831 -3.22 75.99 -4.58
N LYS A 832 -3.26 75.30 -3.43
CA LYS A 832 -4.48 75.09 -2.61
C LYS A 832 -4.19 75.44 -1.14
N PRO A 833 -4.61 76.62 -0.64
CA PRO A 833 -4.35 77.02 0.74
C PRO A 833 -5.09 76.14 1.76
N GLU A 834 -6.18 75.48 1.36
CA GLU A 834 -6.98 74.62 2.24
C GLU A 834 -6.19 73.41 2.78
N LEU A 835 -5.13 72.97 2.09
CA LEU A 835 -4.28 71.86 2.52
C LEU A 835 -3.44 72.22 3.76
N THR A 836 -3.08 73.50 3.93
CA THR A 836 -2.32 73.93 5.11
C THR A 836 -3.20 73.88 6.36
N ASP A 837 -4.45 74.32 6.25
CA ASP A 837 -5.42 74.27 7.35
C ASP A 837 -5.71 72.81 7.74
N GLN A 838 -5.85 71.91 6.77
CA GLN A 838 -6.03 70.48 7.02
C GLN A 838 -4.84 69.84 7.74
N LEU A 839 -3.61 70.12 7.31
CA LEU A 839 -2.41 69.59 7.98
C LEU A 839 -2.20 70.15 9.40
N LEU A 840 -2.64 71.39 9.65
CA LEU A 840 -2.65 72.00 10.99
C LEU A 840 -3.71 71.35 11.89
N GLU A 841 -4.89 71.04 11.36
CA GLU A 841 -5.91 70.26 12.07
C GLU A 841 -5.39 68.85 12.40
N ASP A 842 -4.74 68.17 11.47
CA ASP A 842 -4.13 66.85 11.69
C ASP A 842 -3.10 66.90 12.85
N ALA A 843 -2.24 67.93 12.91
CA ALA A 843 -1.27 68.11 13.99
C ALA A 843 -1.91 68.29 15.39
N GLN A 844 -3.03 69.03 15.46
CA GLN A 844 -3.79 69.16 16.72
C GLN A 844 -4.39 67.82 17.15
N GLN A 845 -4.78 66.98 16.20
CA GLN A 845 -5.37 65.67 16.47
C GLN A 845 -4.34 64.66 16.98
N TRP A 846 -3.10 64.67 16.49
CA TRP A 846 -2.00 63.83 17.05
C TRP A 846 -1.78 64.11 18.54
N THR A 847 -1.88 65.38 18.93
CA THR A 847 -1.78 65.79 20.34
C THR A 847 -2.95 65.28 21.18
N ALA A 848 -4.17 65.29 20.62
CA ALA A 848 -5.34 64.72 21.27
C ALA A 848 -5.22 63.20 21.46
N LEU A 849 -4.70 62.47 20.46
CA LEU A 849 -4.46 61.03 20.54
C LEU A 849 -3.41 60.68 21.61
N ARG A 850 -2.32 61.43 21.72
CA ARG A 850 -1.33 61.24 22.81
C ARG A 850 -1.97 61.36 24.19
N LYS A 851 -2.89 62.31 24.37
CA LYS A 851 -3.62 62.47 25.63
C LYS A 851 -4.50 61.25 25.95
N VAL A 852 -5.16 60.68 24.94
CA VAL A 852 -5.95 59.45 25.12
C VAL A 852 -5.05 58.26 25.46
N LEU A 853 -3.92 58.09 24.75
CA LEU A 853 -2.96 57.02 25.03
C LEU A 853 -2.46 57.10 26.48
N ALA A 854 -2.06 58.30 26.95
CA ALA A 854 -1.64 58.51 28.32
C ALA A 854 -2.73 58.15 29.35
N GLN A 855 -4.00 58.46 29.05
CA GLN A 855 -5.14 58.06 29.88
C GLN A 855 -5.33 56.54 29.91
N HIS A 856 -5.19 55.86 28.77
CA HIS A 856 -5.32 54.40 28.68
C HIS A 856 -4.22 53.68 29.45
N ILE A 857 -2.95 54.06 29.24
CA ILE A 857 -1.81 53.45 29.93
C ILE A 857 -1.88 53.69 31.44
N LYS A 858 -2.21 54.91 31.87
CA LYS A 858 -2.36 55.24 33.29
C LYS A 858 -3.48 54.43 33.94
N GLY A 859 -4.69 54.43 33.34
CA GLY A 859 -5.83 53.67 33.86
C GLY A 859 -5.54 52.17 33.92
N ALA A 860 -4.87 51.64 32.90
CA ALA A 860 -4.51 50.23 32.85
C ALA A 860 -3.46 49.84 33.89
N GLY A 861 -2.45 50.68 34.11
CA GLY A 861 -1.46 50.50 35.16
C GLY A 861 -2.08 50.54 36.55
N GLU A 862 -2.95 51.53 36.82
CA GLU A 862 -3.65 51.66 38.10
C GLU A 862 -4.53 50.45 38.42
N PHE A 863 -5.31 49.96 37.44
CA PHE A 863 -6.09 48.74 37.59
C PHE A 863 -5.20 47.52 37.88
N THR A 864 -4.16 47.31 37.08
CA THR A 864 -3.23 46.17 37.19
C THR A 864 -2.56 46.13 38.57
N SER A 865 -2.05 47.27 39.05
CA SER A 865 -1.45 47.38 40.38
C SER A 865 -2.47 47.18 41.50
N ARG A 866 -3.70 47.72 41.36
CA ARG A 866 -4.75 47.58 42.37
C ARG A 866 -5.24 46.14 42.48
N TYR A 867 -5.45 45.47 41.35
CA TYR A 867 -5.89 44.08 41.32
C TYR A 867 -4.82 43.15 41.90
N HIS A 868 -3.56 43.36 41.53
CA HIS A 868 -2.43 42.62 42.09
C HIS A 868 -2.33 42.78 43.63
N ARG A 869 -2.50 43.99 44.17
CA ARG A 869 -2.51 44.21 45.64
C ARG A 869 -3.59 43.42 46.37
N LEU A 870 -4.73 43.17 45.72
CA LEU A 870 -5.87 42.47 46.34
C LEU A 870 -5.76 40.95 46.22
N TYR A 871 -5.22 40.43 45.12
CA TYR A 871 -5.27 38.99 44.79
C TYR A 871 -3.90 38.32 44.57
N GLN A 872 -2.80 39.07 44.66
CA GLN A 872 -1.40 38.56 44.64
C GLN A 872 -1.03 37.70 43.41
N GLU A 873 -1.55 38.02 42.23
CA GLU A 873 -1.13 37.39 40.96
C GLU A 873 0.20 38.00 40.48
N GLU A 874 1.36 37.53 40.98
CA GLU A 874 2.70 38.10 40.69
C GLU A 874 3.11 37.94 39.22
N ASN A 875 2.93 36.75 38.62
CA ASN A 875 3.38 36.48 37.26
C ASN A 875 2.59 37.29 36.22
N ALA A 876 1.26 37.26 36.27
CA ALA A 876 0.44 38.04 35.36
C ALA A 876 0.58 39.55 35.56
N TYR A 877 0.87 40.02 36.78
CA TYR A 877 1.17 41.44 37.03
C TYR A 877 2.41 41.88 36.26
N GLU A 878 3.50 41.11 36.34
CA GLU A 878 4.75 41.45 35.66
C GLU A 878 4.58 41.40 34.13
N ASP A 879 3.86 40.39 33.61
CA ASP A 879 3.50 40.32 32.19
C ASP A 879 2.71 41.55 31.72
N CYS A 880 1.70 41.98 32.49
CA CYS A 880 0.92 43.18 32.18
C CYS A 880 1.78 44.44 32.24
N ARG A 881 2.66 44.57 33.24
CA ARG A 881 3.55 45.71 33.41
C ARG A 881 4.53 45.84 32.24
N ILE A 882 5.19 44.74 31.87
CA ILE A 882 6.10 44.70 30.72
C ILE A 882 5.34 45.01 29.43
N PHE A 883 4.16 44.43 29.25
CA PHE A 883 3.33 44.68 28.08
C PHE A 883 2.91 46.16 27.97
N LEU A 884 2.47 46.79 29.07
CA LEU A 884 2.07 48.20 29.10
C LEU A 884 3.23 49.14 28.75
N LEU A 885 4.43 48.88 29.28
CA LEU A 885 5.63 49.66 28.93
C LEU A 885 5.96 49.58 27.43
N LYS A 886 5.92 48.36 26.88
CA LYS A 886 6.16 48.15 25.46
C LYS A 886 5.05 48.76 24.60
N PHE A 887 3.79 48.60 24.99
CA PHE A 887 2.63 49.17 24.33
C PHE A 887 2.72 50.70 24.25
N GLN A 888 3.04 51.35 25.38
CA GLN A 888 3.26 52.79 25.41
C GLN A 888 4.38 53.20 24.43
N SER A 889 5.56 52.57 24.55
CA SER A 889 6.72 52.90 23.70
C SER A 889 6.45 52.69 22.20
N ASP A 890 5.84 51.57 21.82
CA ASP A 890 5.58 51.23 20.41
C ASP A 890 4.64 52.27 19.76
N VAL A 891 3.59 52.68 20.47
CA VAL A 891 2.60 53.63 19.94
C VAL A 891 3.11 55.06 19.98
N GLU A 892 3.81 55.47 21.04
CA GLU A 892 4.44 56.79 21.13
C GLU A 892 5.43 57.00 19.99
N GLN A 893 6.27 56.00 19.68
CA GLN A 893 7.22 56.07 18.57
C GLN A 893 6.51 56.26 17.21
N ARG A 894 5.40 55.56 16.97
CA ARG A 894 4.60 55.75 15.75
C ARG A 894 3.96 57.13 15.70
N LEU A 895 3.42 57.62 16.82
CA LEU A 895 2.84 58.98 16.91
C LEU A 895 3.90 60.08 16.75
N ASP A 896 5.15 59.87 17.19
CA ASP A 896 6.27 60.77 16.95
C ASP A 896 6.65 60.82 15.47
N SER A 897 6.67 59.67 14.80
CA SER A 897 6.90 59.57 13.35
C SER A 897 5.80 60.30 12.55
N LEU A 898 4.53 60.11 12.92
CA LEU A 898 3.39 60.80 12.32
C LEU A 898 3.48 62.31 12.50
N ASP A 899 3.74 62.78 13.72
CA ASP A 899 3.86 64.21 14.01
C ASP A 899 5.03 64.84 13.24
N THR A 900 6.19 64.18 13.21
CA THR A 900 7.35 64.62 12.43
C THR A 900 7.04 64.69 10.94
N THR A 901 6.32 63.70 10.41
CA THR A 901 5.89 63.68 9.00
C THR A 901 4.93 64.83 8.70
N SER A 902 3.97 65.07 9.60
CA SER A 902 3.03 66.18 9.51
C SER A 902 3.76 67.53 9.48
N GLN A 903 4.71 67.75 10.40
CA GLN A 903 5.53 68.97 10.45
C GLN A 903 6.36 69.17 9.17
N ASN A 904 6.96 68.09 8.64
CA ASN A 904 7.71 68.15 7.38
C ASN A 904 6.81 68.53 6.19
N LEU A 905 5.59 67.97 6.11
CA LEU A 905 4.62 68.31 5.06
C LEU A 905 4.15 69.76 5.16
N ILE A 906 3.86 70.24 6.37
CA ILE A 906 3.53 71.66 6.61
C ILE A 906 4.68 72.56 6.11
N GLY A 907 5.93 72.21 6.43
CA GLY A 907 7.11 72.94 5.98
C GLY A 907 7.27 72.93 4.46
N ILE A 908 7.05 71.79 3.80
CA ILE A 908 7.10 71.67 2.33
C ILE A 908 5.99 72.51 1.69
N GLU A 909 4.76 72.41 2.17
CA GLU A 909 3.63 73.17 1.59
C GLU A 909 3.83 74.67 1.80
N PHE A 910 4.26 75.12 2.98
CA PHE A 910 4.59 76.53 3.23
C PHE A 910 5.69 77.04 2.27
N ASN A 911 6.74 76.25 2.04
CA ASN A 911 7.78 76.59 1.06
C ASN A 911 7.25 76.64 -0.38
N LEU A 912 6.35 75.73 -0.76
CA LEU A 912 5.74 75.72 -2.10
C LEU A 912 4.79 76.91 -2.30
N VAL A 913 3.94 77.21 -1.32
CA VAL A 913 3.03 78.37 -1.32
C VAL A 913 3.85 79.67 -1.43
N THR A 914 4.91 79.83 -0.62
CA THR A 914 5.78 81.02 -0.69
C THR A 914 6.49 81.15 -2.04
N ILE A 915 7.00 80.06 -2.63
CA ILE A 915 7.58 80.07 -3.99
C ILE A 915 6.51 80.46 -5.02
N GLN A 916 5.29 79.94 -4.91
CA GLN A 916 4.21 80.25 -5.83
C GLN A 916 3.78 81.72 -5.72
N GLU A 917 3.63 82.25 -4.51
CA GLU A 917 3.36 83.67 -4.28
C GLU A 917 4.48 84.57 -4.80
N ALA A 918 5.75 84.20 -4.58
CA ALA A 918 6.89 84.92 -5.13
C ALA A 918 6.91 84.92 -6.66
N ARG A 919 6.61 83.79 -7.32
CA ARG A 919 6.46 83.72 -8.78
C ARG A 919 5.29 84.56 -9.28
N LYS A 920 4.16 84.53 -8.58
CA LYS A 920 2.98 85.36 -8.88
C LYS A 920 3.33 86.85 -8.77
N SER A 921 4.07 87.25 -7.74
CA SER A 921 4.57 88.61 -7.55
C SER A 921 5.55 89.04 -8.66
N VAL A 922 6.52 88.19 -9.03
CA VAL A 922 7.48 88.48 -10.11
C VAL A 922 6.80 88.58 -11.48
N THR A 923 5.83 87.71 -11.76
CA THR A 923 5.05 87.76 -13.01
C THR A 923 4.10 88.95 -13.07
N MET A 924 3.48 89.33 -11.94
CA MET A 924 2.73 90.59 -11.83
C MET A 924 3.66 91.79 -12.04
N ALA A 925 4.83 91.83 -11.42
CA ALA A 925 5.81 92.90 -11.60
C ALA A 925 6.34 92.99 -13.05
N ALA A 926 6.58 91.87 -13.72
CA ALA A 926 7.00 91.83 -15.13
C ALA A 926 5.87 92.27 -16.08
N SER A 927 4.62 91.95 -15.75
CA SER A 927 3.44 92.39 -16.50
C SER A 927 3.17 93.88 -16.31
N LEU A 928 3.30 94.39 -15.08
CA LEU A 928 3.24 95.82 -14.75
C LEU A 928 4.36 96.62 -15.42
N LYS A 929 5.58 96.07 -15.49
CA LYS A 929 6.68 96.68 -16.26
C LYS A 929 6.34 96.77 -17.75
N ARG A 930 5.82 95.69 -18.36
CA ARG A 930 5.38 95.71 -19.78
C ARG A 930 4.25 96.70 -20.02
N LEU A 931 3.26 96.74 -19.13
CA LEU A 931 2.17 97.72 -19.20
C LEU A 931 2.71 99.14 -19.06
N SER A 932 3.66 99.39 -18.16
CA SER A 932 4.31 100.69 -18.01
C SER A 932 5.06 101.12 -19.28
N TRP A 933 5.83 100.23 -19.90
CA TRP A 933 6.51 100.52 -21.17
C TRP A 933 5.54 100.86 -22.29
N ILE A 934 4.44 100.12 -22.40
CA ILE A 934 3.39 100.38 -23.39
C ILE A 934 2.74 101.75 -23.14
N THR A 935 2.32 102.01 -21.90
CA THR A 935 1.51 103.19 -21.56
C THR A 935 2.32 104.49 -21.54
N PHE A 936 3.57 104.46 -21.06
CA PHE A 936 4.34 105.68 -20.82
C PHE A 936 5.40 105.98 -21.88
N VAL A 937 5.83 104.99 -22.67
CA VAL A 937 6.86 105.17 -23.71
C VAL A 937 6.27 104.99 -25.12
N PHE A 938 5.61 103.85 -25.39
CA PHE A 938 5.13 103.56 -26.75
C PHE A 938 3.86 104.33 -27.12
N LEU A 939 2.88 104.46 -26.22
CA LEU A 939 1.63 105.18 -26.50
C LEU A 939 1.86 106.68 -26.79
N PRO A 940 2.70 107.42 -26.04
CA PRO A 940 2.97 108.83 -26.34
C PRO A 940 3.82 109.02 -27.60
N ALA A 941 4.75 108.09 -27.87
CA ALA A 941 5.55 108.09 -29.10
C ALA A 941 4.67 107.85 -30.34
N THR A 942 3.75 106.90 -30.27
CA THR A 942 2.79 106.61 -31.35
C THR A 942 1.75 107.71 -31.50
N PHE A 943 1.27 108.33 -30.41
CA PHE A 943 0.41 109.52 -30.47
C PHE A 943 1.11 110.70 -31.14
N SER A 944 2.37 110.98 -30.78
CA SER A 944 3.17 112.04 -31.43
C SER A 944 3.40 111.73 -32.91
N ALA A 945 3.76 110.50 -33.25
CA ALA A 945 3.92 110.06 -34.64
C ALA A 945 2.59 110.16 -35.43
N SER A 946 1.45 109.85 -34.82
CA SER A 946 0.13 109.97 -35.44
C SER A 946 -0.30 111.43 -35.60
N LEU A 947 -0.01 112.32 -34.64
CA LEU A 947 -0.35 113.74 -34.70
C LEU A 947 0.34 114.46 -35.86
N PHE A 948 1.59 114.05 -36.17
CA PHE A 948 2.36 114.62 -37.28
C PHE A 948 2.34 113.76 -38.56
N GLY A 949 1.88 112.51 -38.50
CA GLY A 949 1.74 111.60 -39.63
C GLY A 949 0.34 111.60 -40.27
N MET A 950 -0.69 112.05 -39.55
CA MET A 950 -2.01 112.29 -40.13
C MET A 950 -2.05 113.67 -40.78
N ASN A 951 -2.11 113.63 -42.10
CA ASN A 951 -2.41 114.72 -43.01
C ASN A 951 -3.71 115.45 -42.58
N VAL A 952 -3.56 116.51 -41.79
CA VAL A 952 -4.55 117.58 -41.62
C VAL A 952 -3.77 118.87 -41.76
N ASP A 953 -4.20 119.71 -42.71
CA ASP A 953 -3.64 121.00 -43.07
C ASP A 953 -3.41 121.93 -41.85
N ILE A 954 -2.32 121.70 -41.12
CA ILE A 954 -1.58 122.74 -40.40
C ILE A 954 -0.69 123.45 -41.45
N LEU A 955 -1.35 123.90 -42.52
CA LEU A 955 -0.84 124.93 -43.42
C LEU A 955 -1.39 126.26 -42.89
N LYS A 956 -0.61 126.88 -42.00
CA LYS A 956 -0.35 128.29 -42.22
C LYS A 956 1.00 128.79 -41.72
N ASP A 957 1.73 128.05 -40.89
CA ASP A 957 3.14 128.35 -40.61
C ASP A 957 3.94 127.05 -40.37
N ASN A 958 4.85 126.76 -41.29
CA ASN A 958 5.66 125.54 -41.38
C ASN A 958 6.56 125.35 -40.14
N PRO A 959 6.22 124.50 -39.16
CA PRO A 959 7.05 124.32 -37.98
C PRO A 959 8.22 123.37 -38.31
N SER A 960 9.46 123.82 -38.13
CA SER A 960 10.64 122.97 -38.36
C SER A 960 10.54 121.63 -37.62
N TRP A 961 11.11 120.55 -38.18
CA TRP A 961 11.16 119.20 -37.57
C TRP A 961 11.66 119.18 -36.11
N LYS A 962 12.37 120.22 -35.66
CA LYS A 962 12.76 120.44 -34.26
C LYS A 962 11.55 120.49 -33.30
N TRP A 963 10.37 120.93 -33.78
CA TRP A 963 9.13 120.90 -33.02
C TRP A 963 8.61 119.48 -32.74
N TYR A 964 8.92 118.51 -33.59
CA TYR A 964 8.63 117.09 -33.31
C TYR A 964 9.45 116.60 -32.11
N ILE A 965 10.72 117.00 -32.01
CA ILE A 965 11.59 116.66 -30.88
C ILE A 965 11.15 117.41 -29.61
N LEU A 966 10.74 118.67 -29.72
CA LEU A 966 10.24 119.45 -28.57
C LEU A 966 8.89 118.92 -28.06
N VAL A 967 7.94 118.62 -28.94
CA VAL A 967 6.60 118.13 -28.56
C VAL A 967 6.67 116.65 -28.15
N GLY A 968 7.36 115.79 -28.91
CA GLY A 968 7.55 114.39 -28.55
C GLY A 968 8.39 114.23 -27.28
N GLY A 969 9.46 115.02 -27.14
CA GLY A 969 10.26 115.10 -25.92
C GLY A 969 9.45 115.64 -24.74
N GLY A 970 8.66 116.68 -24.94
CA GLY A 970 7.77 117.26 -23.92
C GLY A 970 6.68 116.29 -23.45
N CYS A 971 6.00 115.61 -24.37
CA CYS A 971 5.01 114.57 -24.04
C CYS A 971 5.65 113.40 -23.31
N MET A 972 6.82 112.92 -23.73
CA MET A 972 7.54 111.87 -22.99
C MET A 972 7.98 112.36 -21.60
N LEU A 973 8.40 113.61 -21.45
CA LEU A 973 8.82 114.17 -20.17
C LEU A 973 7.63 114.35 -19.23
N LEU A 974 6.45 114.69 -19.76
CA LEU A 974 5.19 114.82 -19.01
C LEU A 974 4.63 113.44 -18.61
N THR A 975 4.70 112.44 -19.48
CA THR A 975 4.31 111.06 -19.12
C THR A 975 5.33 110.39 -18.21
N PHE A 976 6.62 110.72 -18.33
CA PHE A 976 7.68 110.22 -17.45
C PHE A 976 7.65 110.88 -16.06
N THR A 977 7.36 112.19 -15.98
CA THR A 977 7.12 112.88 -14.70
C THR A 977 5.83 112.39 -14.04
N GLY A 978 4.76 112.17 -14.82
CA GLY A 978 3.56 111.48 -14.36
C GLY A 978 3.84 110.06 -13.86
N TRP A 979 4.69 109.30 -14.55
CA TRP A 979 5.12 107.96 -14.13
C TRP A 979 5.99 107.99 -12.87
N LEU A 980 6.92 108.93 -12.74
CA LEU A 980 7.71 109.13 -11.52
C LEU A 980 6.82 109.50 -10.34
N LEU A 981 5.84 110.38 -10.54
CA LEU A 981 4.82 110.69 -9.53
C LEU A 981 4.02 109.44 -9.16
N PHE A 982 3.53 108.68 -10.15
CA PHE A 982 2.75 107.46 -9.92
C PHE A 982 3.54 106.36 -9.21
N LYS A 983 4.84 106.23 -9.53
CA LYS A 983 5.76 105.27 -8.92
C LYS A 983 6.16 105.63 -7.48
N PHE A 984 6.21 106.92 -7.15
CA PHE A 984 6.55 107.40 -5.81
C PHE A 984 5.33 107.68 -4.92
N THR A 985 4.11 107.71 -5.47
CA THR A 985 2.87 107.69 -4.69
C THR A 985 2.45 106.24 -4.43
N ALA A 986 2.30 105.87 -3.16
CA ALA A 986 1.95 104.52 -2.70
C ALA A 986 0.49 104.11 -3.01
N LEU A 987 0.08 104.15 -4.27
CA LEU A 987 -1.25 103.72 -4.71
C LEU A 987 -1.38 102.18 -4.76
N GLU A 988 -0.27 101.45 -4.94
CA GLU A 988 -0.22 99.97 -4.83
C GLU A 988 -0.69 99.50 -3.45
N ALA A 989 -0.24 100.17 -2.38
CA ALA A 989 -0.66 99.87 -1.01
C ALA A 989 -2.15 100.20 -0.74
N TRP A 990 -2.77 101.05 -1.56
CA TRP A 990 -4.19 101.38 -1.47
C TRP A 990 -5.05 100.37 -2.23
N LEU A 991 -4.63 99.94 -3.43
CA LEU A 991 -5.32 98.93 -4.23
C LEU A 991 -5.34 97.55 -3.52
N ASP A 992 -4.22 97.12 -2.94
CA ASP A 992 -4.15 95.86 -2.18
C ASP A 992 -5.01 95.87 -0.90
N ARG A 993 -5.17 97.04 -0.26
CA ARG A 993 -6.10 97.17 0.88
C ARG A 993 -7.57 97.10 0.45
N THR A 994 -7.88 97.49 -0.78
CA THR A 994 -9.26 97.54 -1.28
C THR A 994 -9.70 96.18 -1.84
N THR A 995 -8.79 95.41 -2.44
CA THR A 995 -9.03 94.03 -2.90
C THR A 995 -9.10 93.03 -1.73
N ASN A 996 -8.25 93.18 -0.70
CA ASN A 996 -8.32 92.33 0.50
C ASN A 996 -9.59 92.58 1.33
N ASN A 997 -10.11 93.81 1.34
CA ASN A 997 -11.40 94.10 1.99
C ASN A 997 -12.59 93.50 1.23
N THR A 998 -12.53 93.36 -0.09
CA THR A 998 -13.62 92.78 -0.88
C THR A 998 -13.66 91.25 -0.82
N THR A 999 -12.52 90.57 -0.75
CA THR A 999 -12.45 89.11 -0.51
C THR A 999 -12.89 88.72 0.90
N ALA A 1000 -12.59 89.54 1.91
CA ALA A 1000 -13.08 89.35 3.28
C ALA A 1000 -14.61 89.47 3.39
N ILE A 1001 -15.24 90.30 2.56
CA ILE A 1001 -16.71 90.47 2.52
C ILE A 1001 -17.38 89.27 1.82
N LEU A 1002 -16.83 88.79 0.70
CA LEU A 1002 -17.33 87.60 -0.02
C LEU A 1002 -17.16 86.29 0.76
N GLY A 1003 -16.10 86.15 1.55
CA GLY A 1003 -15.91 85.00 2.46
C GLY A 1003 -16.93 84.96 3.60
N ARG A 1004 -17.35 86.12 4.11
CA ARG A 1004 -18.39 86.23 5.15
C ARG A 1004 -19.80 85.90 4.64
N GLU A 1005 -20.10 86.15 3.36
CA GLU A 1005 -21.39 85.77 2.76
C GLU A 1005 -21.50 84.26 2.49
N LYS A 1006 -20.43 83.60 2.01
CA LYS A 1006 -20.41 82.13 1.83
C LYS A 1006 -20.53 81.36 3.15
N GLY A 1007 -19.94 81.88 4.24
CA GLY A 1007 -20.09 81.31 5.59
C GLY A 1007 -21.51 81.45 6.16
N LYS A 1008 -22.25 82.50 5.77
CA LYS A 1008 -23.65 82.69 6.17
C LYS A 1008 -24.64 81.84 5.35
N GLN A 1009 -24.39 81.62 4.05
CA GLN A 1009 -25.23 80.72 3.24
C GLN A 1009 -25.08 79.24 3.65
N LYS A 1010 -23.88 78.77 4.03
CA LYS A 1010 -23.69 77.40 4.54
C LYS A 1010 -24.42 77.15 5.88
N LYS A 1011 -24.47 78.15 6.78
CA LYS A 1011 -25.22 78.03 8.05
C LYS A 1011 -26.74 78.09 7.87
N ALA A 1012 -27.25 78.76 6.84
CA ALA A 1012 -28.68 78.81 6.55
C ALA A 1012 -29.20 77.51 5.90
N HIS A 1013 -28.38 76.80 5.12
CA HIS A 1013 -28.77 75.52 4.51
C HIS A 1013 -28.76 74.32 5.47
N LEU A 1014 -28.03 74.40 6.59
CA LEU A 1014 -27.92 73.35 7.62
C LEU A 1014 -28.99 73.45 8.73
N ALA A 1015 -29.82 74.49 8.72
CA ALA A 1015 -30.87 74.71 9.73
C ALA A 1015 -32.29 74.39 9.26
N ASN A 1016 -32.49 73.93 8.01
CA ASN A 1016 -33.81 73.59 7.47
C ASN A 1016 -33.71 72.45 6.43
N VAL A 1017 -33.50 71.21 6.89
CA VAL A 1017 -34.02 69.97 6.27
C VAL A 1017 -34.19 68.96 7.43
N PRO A 1018 -35.36 68.30 7.57
CA PRO A 1018 -35.70 67.45 8.73
C PRO A 1018 -34.81 66.21 8.92
#